data_AF-A0A373W1W1-F1
#
_entry.id   AF-A0A373W1W1-F1
#
_cell.length_a   1.000
_cell.length_b   1.000
_cell.length_c   1.000
_cell.angle_alpha   90.00
_cell.angle_beta   90.00
_cell.angle_gamma   90.00
#
_symmetry.space_group_name_H-M   'P 1'
#
loop_
_entity.id
_entity.type
_entity.pdbx_description
1 polymer ?
#
loop_
_entity_poly.entity_id
_entity_poly.type
_entity_poly.pdbx_seq_one_letter_code
_entity_poly.pdbx_strand_id
1 'polypeptide(L)'
;MTGGHMKKTVLVVEDQEMNREILKALLEDRYTVIGAENGLEALEILKTDSERISAILLDIVMPVMDGYGFLEEFKKEPEYNKIPVIVTTDKDADETEEKALALGANDFVNKPYNIKVLLRRIDNLIDMKESIYRLRDAERDSLTGAYNRKAFYRKAKEIIKSNPEEKYQIIASDIEKFKYFNDAFGWKEGDSLLKFYTEMLNGIFENKDVLFARAHSDIFYFLSKESDNIINTLIYATKMVYQRFYEAKISFKFGVYNIEDKSIIINSMCDNAIAACNQAKLTYDHDVYIYDDALMSKNQQNIQITKTMKQSLMNEDFKVYYQPKYDIQTNKMIGAEALIRWQHPELGFISPGEFIPIFEENGFITELDIYIWEHVCGFIEKMKNEHNKILPVSVNVSRKDIYKEGLPEILKSMVERHNLSPTYLHLEITESAYMENTENILEVVRRLKEYGFIIEMDDFGSGYSSLNILAELPIDIIKLDMKFIQNEQKNKNSHNIISSIVNLAKWMNLIIVVEGAETEEHIQYLRRLKCNFVQGYYFSRPIPEQEFKNKLLSEDIIPIFNLESYKEYKKLSIDDQNGETEVIVLVDELQRNREMFRNYLDTEYRFVEFDNEEEAYQFIKKNYYNIILTVVDTNINEEDKFHLLYEMKKNDKLDEIPVLYTTGDNENVYKDIAFKNGADGMLFKPYDKYELNNTVERLFEEHRKKVIQKLRVVEGQVKLDTMTGLLNRKEFERQVRLFLSSSGKEAIFLMIDIDNFKGVNDSLGHIMGDQAIINVANILDSAFSEENLSCRFGGDEFAVFIKRGMTIDELNNEMEILRNKLRINVGEMKISCSIGVAMFPAHVTEYKELYRCADMALIQAKKLGKNQFQIYTGNEEMSMPIDVRNMGWLIEESHEIIFICNEKTKELLYMNRAAKEELTSDKTKELIGLKCHETIWDSNAPCEHCDKFCNELIKEVDVKNEDTGKTYNIRIRKVPWNSGYALIHFAEDITKKIQDDNIINGMLDNIRFGLEEEKYIYWHVSMDTNICDLGTKTKETFNVEADNVDYIEFIKGNVIVNEDVYKFIEFYKQTKLQKTNKKIQINCFDKDGKVRKALLSHIVLYTPTEKNNGVIGLLNYID
;
A
#
# COMPACT_ATOMS: atom_id res chain seq x y z
N MET A 1 22.72 -46.44 -29.34
CA MET A 1 23.77 -45.79 -28.51
C MET A 1 23.08 -45.17 -27.31
N THR A 2 23.55 -45.54 -26.12
CA THR A 2 22.94 -45.35 -24.80
C THR A 2 23.06 -43.89 -24.33
N GLY A 3 21.93 -43.26 -23.95
CA GLY A 3 21.92 -41.94 -23.30
C GLY A 3 22.62 -42.01 -21.95
N GLY A 4 23.63 -41.16 -21.75
CA GLY A 4 24.45 -41.16 -20.55
C GLY A 4 23.69 -40.64 -19.33
N HIS A 5 23.40 -41.53 -18.38
CA HIS A 5 23.20 -41.11 -17.01
C HIS A 5 24.51 -40.48 -16.50
N MET A 6 24.48 -39.26 -15.96
CA MET A 6 25.59 -38.77 -15.14
C MET A 6 25.76 -39.75 -13.98
N LYS A 7 26.91 -40.41 -13.92
CA LYS A 7 27.19 -41.46 -12.93
C LYS A 7 27.39 -40.80 -11.57
N LYS A 8 26.69 -41.27 -10.53
CA LYS A 8 26.86 -40.83 -9.13
C LYS A 8 28.33 -41.00 -8.72
N THR A 9 28.85 -40.14 -7.84
CA THR A 9 30.29 -40.15 -7.52
C THR A 9 30.57 -40.97 -6.27
N VAL A 10 31.51 -41.91 -6.32
CA VAL A 10 31.98 -42.69 -5.17
C VAL A 10 33.44 -42.32 -4.91
N LEU A 11 33.74 -41.91 -3.69
CA LEU A 11 35.11 -41.67 -3.22
C LEU A 11 35.68 -42.99 -2.68
N VAL A 12 36.75 -43.49 -3.29
CA VAL A 12 37.47 -44.69 -2.87
C VAL A 12 38.75 -44.27 -2.17
N VAL A 13 38.84 -44.57 -0.88
CA VAL A 13 39.99 -44.25 -0.03
C VAL A 13 40.72 -45.55 0.28
N GLU A 14 41.85 -45.77 -0.39
CA GLU A 14 42.64 -47.01 -0.36
C GLU A 14 44.10 -46.68 -0.66
N ASP A 15 45.02 -47.15 0.19
CA ASP A 15 46.45 -46.84 0.12
C ASP A 15 47.16 -47.59 -1.00
N GLN A 16 46.76 -48.83 -1.28
CA GLN A 16 47.34 -49.64 -2.35
C GLN A 16 46.81 -49.21 -3.72
N GLU A 17 47.67 -48.60 -4.56
CA GLU A 17 47.35 -48.16 -5.92
C GLU A 17 46.68 -49.25 -6.75
N MET A 18 47.16 -50.50 -6.63
CA MET A 18 46.60 -51.65 -7.34
C MET A 18 45.14 -51.93 -6.91
N ASN A 19 44.81 -51.89 -5.61
CA ASN A 19 43.46 -52.11 -5.12
C ASN A 19 42.53 -50.96 -5.51
N ARG A 20 43.04 -49.72 -5.44
CA ARG A 20 42.32 -48.51 -5.82
C ARG A 20 41.95 -48.53 -7.31
N GLU A 21 42.89 -48.89 -8.19
CA GLU A 21 42.62 -49.03 -9.64
C GLU A 21 41.68 -50.20 -9.95
N ILE A 22 41.75 -51.31 -9.19
CA ILE A 22 40.77 -52.40 -9.31
C ILE A 22 39.37 -51.92 -8.94
N LEU A 23 39.20 -51.30 -7.77
CA LEU A 23 37.90 -50.76 -7.33
C LEU A 23 37.37 -49.71 -8.31
N LYS A 24 38.26 -48.85 -8.82
CA LYS A 24 37.95 -47.88 -9.86
C LYS A 24 37.42 -48.56 -11.11
N ALA A 25 38.15 -49.51 -11.70
CA ALA A 25 37.69 -50.25 -12.88
C ALA A 25 36.38 -51.02 -12.64
N LEU A 26 36.17 -51.56 -11.43
CA LEU A 26 34.95 -52.30 -11.08
C LEU A 26 33.72 -51.41 -10.89
N LEU A 27 33.91 -50.17 -10.45
CA LEU A 27 32.84 -49.22 -10.14
C LEU A 27 32.60 -48.23 -11.29
N GLU A 28 33.60 -47.97 -12.14
CA GLU A 28 33.56 -47.01 -13.26
C GLU A 28 32.41 -47.26 -14.23
N ASP A 29 31.95 -48.50 -14.38
CA ASP A 29 30.78 -48.84 -15.21
C ASP A 29 29.50 -48.16 -14.70
N ARG A 30 29.33 -47.97 -13.39
CA ARG A 30 28.11 -47.44 -12.75
C ARG A 30 28.29 -46.09 -12.05
N TYR A 31 29.48 -45.79 -11.55
CA TYR A 31 29.79 -44.60 -10.76
C TYR A 31 30.94 -43.81 -11.39
N THR A 32 30.97 -42.49 -11.12
CA THR A 32 32.18 -41.70 -11.28
C THR A 32 33.04 -42.00 -10.05
N VAL A 33 34.29 -42.44 -10.23
CA VAL A 33 35.13 -42.84 -9.08
C VAL A 33 36.23 -41.81 -8.87
N ILE A 34 36.33 -41.28 -7.65
CA ILE A 34 37.43 -40.44 -7.20
C ILE A 34 38.27 -41.28 -6.24
N GLY A 35 39.60 -41.25 -6.39
CA GLY A 35 40.51 -41.99 -5.52
C GLY A 35 41.18 -41.06 -4.51
N ALA A 36 41.45 -41.56 -3.31
CA ALA A 36 42.32 -40.96 -2.31
C ALA A 36 43.24 -42.04 -1.70
N GLU A 37 44.48 -41.69 -1.36
CA GLU A 37 45.49 -42.62 -0.87
C GLU A 37 45.46 -42.78 0.66
N ASN A 38 44.82 -41.86 1.38
CA ASN A 38 44.69 -41.88 2.83
C ASN A 38 43.51 -41.01 3.31
N GLY A 39 43.18 -41.10 4.60
CA GLY A 39 42.06 -40.35 5.18
C GLY A 39 42.21 -38.82 5.12
N LEU A 40 43.43 -38.28 5.13
CA LEU A 40 43.65 -36.82 5.11
C LEU A 40 43.35 -36.25 3.73
N GLU A 41 43.82 -36.90 2.68
CA GLU A 41 43.48 -36.55 1.29
C GLU A 41 41.98 -36.67 1.03
N ALA A 42 41.33 -37.70 1.56
CA ALA A 42 39.88 -37.86 1.47
C ALA A 42 39.12 -36.67 2.12
N LEU A 43 39.58 -36.16 3.26
CA LEU A 43 39.00 -34.97 3.90
C LEU A 43 39.25 -33.68 3.10
N GLU A 44 40.40 -33.54 2.42
CA GLU A 44 40.66 -32.40 1.53
C GLU A 44 39.72 -32.39 0.31
N ILE A 45 39.46 -33.57 -0.26
CA ILE A 45 38.47 -33.73 -1.34
C ILE A 45 37.07 -33.38 -0.81
N LEU A 46 36.69 -33.83 0.40
CA LEU A 46 35.39 -33.49 0.96
C LEU A 46 35.21 -31.99 1.21
N LYS A 47 36.27 -31.28 1.62
CA LYS A 47 36.23 -29.81 1.79
C LYS A 47 35.95 -29.06 0.49
N THR A 48 36.34 -29.62 -0.65
CA THR A 48 36.21 -28.97 -1.97
C THR A 48 35.01 -29.48 -2.77
N ASP A 49 34.66 -30.77 -2.66
CA ASP A 49 33.72 -31.47 -3.54
C ASP A 49 32.65 -32.31 -2.80
N SER A 50 32.38 -32.05 -1.51
CA SER A 50 31.41 -32.86 -0.72
C SER A 50 30.00 -32.98 -1.34
N GLU A 51 29.51 -31.96 -2.04
CA GLU A 51 28.18 -32.02 -2.70
C GLU A 51 28.12 -33.02 -3.86
N ARG A 52 29.27 -33.31 -4.48
CA ARG A 52 29.36 -34.22 -5.62
C ARG A 52 29.50 -35.68 -5.20
N ILE A 53 29.95 -35.94 -3.97
CA ILE A 53 30.22 -37.29 -3.44
C ILE A 53 28.93 -37.92 -2.92
N SER A 54 28.56 -39.06 -3.50
CA SER A 54 27.34 -39.80 -3.16
C SER A 54 27.59 -40.95 -2.19
N ALA A 55 28.81 -41.49 -2.10
CA ALA A 55 29.21 -42.50 -1.12
C ALA A 55 30.74 -42.55 -0.96
N ILE A 56 31.22 -43.10 0.15
CA ILE A 56 32.65 -43.32 0.43
C ILE A 56 32.91 -44.81 0.67
N LEU A 57 33.86 -45.40 -0.05
CA LEU A 57 34.48 -46.68 0.28
C LEU A 57 35.79 -46.40 1.00
N LEU A 58 35.92 -46.86 2.23
CA LEU A 58 37.02 -46.50 3.12
C LEU A 58 37.77 -47.76 3.59
N ASP A 59 39.06 -47.87 3.27
CA ASP A 59 39.91 -48.86 3.92
C ASP A 59 40.21 -48.47 5.38
N ILE A 60 40.30 -49.46 6.27
CA ILE A 60 40.66 -49.22 7.67
C ILE A 60 42.15 -48.97 7.81
N VAL A 61 42.99 -49.76 7.13
CA VAL A 61 44.43 -49.78 7.35
C VAL A 61 45.11 -48.96 6.26
N MET A 62 45.47 -47.72 6.57
CA MET A 62 46.11 -46.79 5.61
C MET A 62 47.20 -45.96 6.32
N PRO A 63 48.26 -45.52 5.60
CA PRO A 63 49.29 -44.63 6.15
C PRO A 63 48.76 -43.19 6.30
N VAL A 64 49.45 -42.37 7.11
CA VAL A 64 49.12 -40.96 7.41
C VAL A 64 47.84 -40.78 8.27
N MET A 65 46.68 -41.21 7.76
CA MET A 65 45.41 -41.22 8.49
C MET A 65 44.67 -42.51 8.15
N ASP A 66 44.43 -43.33 9.18
CA ASP A 66 43.70 -44.59 9.06
C ASP A 66 42.18 -44.36 8.96
N GLY A 67 41.42 -45.40 8.62
CA GLY A 67 39.96 -45.29 8.45
C GLY A 67 39.22 -44.89 9.73
N TYR A 68 39.78 -45.20 10.91
CA TYR A 68 39.20 -44.77 12.18
C TYR A 68 39.39 -43.28 12.43
N GLY A 69 40.59 -42.74 12.21
CA GLY A 69 40.88 -41.31 12.30
C GLY A 69 40.06 -40.49 11.32
N PHE A 70 39.84 -41.02 10.10
CA PHE A 70 38.93 -40.41 9.13
C PHE A 70 37.50 -40.32 9.68
N LEU A 71 36.94 -41.41 10.21
CA LEU A 71 35.56 -41.42 10.74
C LEU A 71 35.37 -40.45 11.91
N GLU A 72 36.38 -40.31 12.79
CA GLU A 72 36.33 -39.36 13.90
C GLU A 72 36.28 -37.90 13.45
N GLU A 73 37.06 -37.50 12.45
CA GLU A 73 37.01 -36.16 11.88
C GLU A 73 35.76 -35.96 11.01
N PHE A 74 35.38 -36.97 10.23
CA PHE A 74 34.19 -36.94 9.37
C PHE A 74 32.90 -36.69 10.17
N LYS A 75 32.81 -37.26 11.39
CA LYS A 75 31.65 -37.10 12.28
C LYS A 75 31.52 -35.70 12.88
N LYS A 76 32.60 -34.92 12.93
CA LYS A 76 32.57 -33.55 13.50
C LYS A 76 31.84 -32.55 12.60
N GLU A 77 31.77 -32.82 11.29
CA GLU A 77 31.16 -31.94 10.31
C GLU A 77 29.72 -32.39 9.96
N PRO A 78 28.67 -31.64 10.34
CA PRO A 78 27.28 -32.05 10.14
C PRO A 78 26.89 -32.24 8.66
N GLU A 79 27.54 -31.49 7.77
CA GLU A 79 27.38 -31.54 6.31
C GLU A 79 27.71 -32.93 5.73
N TYR A 80 28.66 -33.65 6.32
CA TYR A 80 29.12 -34.93 5.80
C TYR A 80 28.21 -36.10 6.15
N ASN A 81 27.31 -35.95 7.13
CA ASN A 81 26.34 -36.98 7.54
C ASN A 81 25.37 -37.43 6.42
N LYS A 82 25.27 -36.62 5.34
CA LYS A 82 24.48 -36.94 4.14
C LYS A 82 25.13 -38.03 3.28
N ILE A 83 26.44 -38.24 3.40
CA ILE A 83 27.21 -39.16 2.58
C ILE A 83 27.36 -40.50 3.34
N PRO A 84 26.91 -41.64 2.77
CA PRO A 84 27.12 -42.94 3.37
C PRO A 84 28.59 -43.38 3.28
N VAL A 85 29.15 -43.89 4.38
CA VAL A 85 30.50 -44.47 4.44
C VAL A 85 30.41 -45.99 4.59
N ILE A 86 31.06 -46.72 3.68
CA ILE A 86 31.19 -48.18 3.71
C ILE A 86 32.65 -48.51 3.97
N VAL A 87 32.89 -49.26 5.02
CA VAL A 87 34.25 -49.62 5.43
C VAL A 87 34.66 -50.94 4.79
N THR A 88 35.90 -51.05 4.29
CA THR A 88 36.45 -52.27 3.71
C THR A 88 37.54 -52.86 4.60
N THR A 89 37.50 -54.17 4.83
CA THR A 89 38.40 -54.88 5.78
C THR A 89 38.82 -56.25 5.25
N ASP A 90 39.94 -56.79 5.76
CA ASP A 90 40.34 -58.18 5.51
C ASP A 90 39.59 -59.17 6.42
N LYS A 91 39.46 -60.42 5.95
CA LYS A 91 38.56 -61.48 6.45
C LYS A 91 38.65 -61.91 7.93
N ASP A 92 39.59 -61.40 8.72
CA ASP A 92 39.96 -61.96 10.04
C ASP A 92 39.80 -60.97 11.23
N ALA A 93 38.84 -60.05 11.22
CA ALA A 93 38.71 -59.08 12.32
C ALA A 93 37.26 -58.71 12.72
N ASP A 94 36.56 -59.62 13.40
CA ASP A 94 35.23 -59.35 14.00
C ASP A 94 35.24 -58.14 14.97
N GLU A 95 36.37 -57.84 15.63
CA GLU A 95 36.54 -56.65 16.49
C GLU A 95 36.57 -55.32 15.71
N THR A 96 36.83 -55.33 14.41
CA THR A 96 36.92 -54.10 13.59
C THR A 96 35.58 -53.64 13.04
N GLU A 97 34.60 -54.53 12.86
CA GLU A 97 33.27 -54.19 12.33
C GLU A 97 32.45 -53.37 13.34
N GLU A 98 32.37 -53.82 14.59
CA GLU A 98 31.63 -53.14 15.66
C GLU A 98 32.18 -51.73 15.94
N LYS A 99 33.52 -51.61 15.93
CA LYS A 99 34.21 -50.34 16.12
C LYS A 99 33.94 -49.35 14.98
N ALA A 100 33.95 -49.81 13.73
CA ALA A 100 33.67 -48.95 12.57
C ALA A 100 32.22 -48.41 12.57
N LEU A 101 31.24 -49.26 12.88
CA LEU A 101 29.83 -48.86 12.98
C LEU A 101 29.60 -47.87 14.13
N ALA A 102 30.22 -48.08 15.30
CA ALA A 102 30.13 -47.17 16.44
C ALA A 102 30.71 -45.77 16.13
N LEU A 103 31.73 -45.71 15.27
CA LEU A 103 32.38 -44.46 14.86
C LEU A 103 31.65 -43.74 13.70
N GLY A 104 30.59 -44.33 13.14
CA GLY A 104 29.70 -43.67 12.18
C GLY A 104 29.68 -44.26 10.78
N ALA A 105 30.34 -45.41 10.54
CA ALA A 105 30.18 -46.14 9.28
C ALA A 105 28.73 -46.62 9.10
N ASN A 106 28.24 -46.60 7.87
CA ASN A 106 26.87 -47.02 7.55
C ASN A 106 26.77 -48.50 7.19
N ASP A 107 27.87 -49.09 6.71
CA ASP A 107 27.98 -50.51 6.38
C ASP A 107 29.45 -50.94 6.27
N PHE A 108 29.72 -52.23 6.10
CA PHE A 108 31.05 -52.79 5.91
C PHE A 108 31.09 -53.90 4.83
N VAL A 109 32.26 -54.12 4.22
CA VAL A 109 32.48 -55.15 3.19
C VAL A 109 33.86 -55.81 3.30
N ASN A 110 33.90 -57.15 3.31
CA ASN A 110 35.14 -57.91 3.46
C ASN A 110 35.84 -58.16 2.11
N LYS A 111 37.18 -58.08 2.09
CA LYS A 111 38.06 -58.44 0.96
C LYS A 111 38.24 -59.99 0.92
N PRO A 112 38.20 -60.67 -0.25
CA PRO A 112 38.00 -60.15 -1.61
C PRO A 112 36.54 -59.82 -1.93
N TYR A 113 36.34 -58.72 -2.67
CA TYR A 113 35.02 -58.15 -2.94
C TYR A 113 34.13 -59.04 -3.81
N ASN A 114 32.90 -59.29 -3.36
CA ASN A 114 31.85 -59.75 -4.25
C ASN A 114 31.21 -58.53 -4.94
N ILE A 115 31.58 -58.29 -6.19
CA ILE A 115 31.16 -57.13 -6.99
C ILE A 115 29.64 -56.93 -6.98
N LYS A 116 28.86 -58.01 -7.12
CA LYS A 116 27.39 -57.92 -7.14
C LYS A 116 26.81 -57.47 -5.79
N VAL A 117 27.45 -57.86 -4.69
CA VAL A 117 27.03 -57.49 -3.33
C VAL A 117 27.46 -56.07 -3.01
N LEU A 118 28.72 -55.70 -3.32
CA LEU A 118 29.26 -54.35 -3.09
C LEU A 118 28.43 -53.29 -3.84
N LEU A 119 28.17 -53.49 -5.14
CA LEU A 119 27.35 -52.57 -5.94
C LEU A 119 25.94 -52.38 -5.36
N ARG A 120 25.30 -53.48 -4.93
CA ARG A 120 23.94 -53.42 -4.36
C ARG A 120 23.92 -52.71 -3.00
N ARG A 121 24.97 -52.84 -2.19
CA ARG A 121 25.09 -52.13 -0.91
C ARG A 121 25.28 -50.63 -1.12
N ILE A 122 26.15 -50.24 -2.06
CA ILE A 122 26.34 -48.84 -2.44
C ILE A 122 25.01 -48.23 -2.94
N ASP A 123 24.33 -48.87 -3.90
CA ASP A 123 23.05 -48.39 -4.43
C ASP A 123 22.01 -48.19 -3.32
N ASN A 124 21.80 -49.20 -2.47
CA ASN A 124 20.80 -49.15 -1.40
C ASN A 124 21.07 -48.01 -0.39
N LEU A 125 22.33 -47.80 0.00
CA LEU A 125 22.69 -46.80 0.99
C LEU A 125 22.56 -45.38 0.43
N ILE A 126 22.98 -45.17 -0.82
CA ILE A 126 22.79 -43.90 -1.51
C ILE A 126 21.30 -43.57 -1.61
N ASP A 127 20.49 -44.51 -2.10
CA ASP A 127 19.05 -44.29 -2.28
C ASP A 127 18.33 -44.06 -0.95
N MET A 128 18.72 -44.77 0.12
CA MET A 128 18.19 -44.57 1.46
C MET A 128 18.53 -43.18 2.01
N LYS A 129 19.80 -42.76 1.91
CA LYS A 129 20.26 -41.44 2.37
C LYS A 129 19.58 -40.32 1.59
N GLU A 130 19.58 -40.38 0.25
CA GLU A 130 18.86 -39.40 -0.58
C GLU A 130 17.36 -39.31 -0.23
N SER A 131 16.70 -40.45 0.04
CA SER A 131 15.27 -40.45 0.39
C SER A 131 14.98 -39.79 1.74
N ILE A 132 15.85 -39.99 2.73
CA ILE A 132 15.72 -39.36 4.06
C ILE A 132 15.88 -37.83 3.95
N TYR A 133 16.85 -37.35 3.17
CA TYR A 133 17.08 -35.92 3.00
C TYR A 133 16.00 -35.26 2.13
N ARG A 134 15.50 -35.92 1.07
CA ARG A 134 14.33 -35.44 0.31
C ARG A 134 13.09 -35.25 1.18
N LEU A 135 12.85 -36.17 2.13
CA LEU A 135 11.76 -36.03 3.10
C LEU A 135 12.00 -34.87 4.07
N ARG A 136 13.25 -34.67 4.52
CA ARG A 136 13.61 -33.58 5.43
C ARG A 136 13.40 -32.21 4.76
N ASP A 137 13.85 -32.03 3.52
CA ASP A 137 13.72 -30.76 2.81
C ASP A 137 12.26 -30.43 2.46
N ALA A 138 11.45 -31.46 2.15
CA ALA A 138 10.03 -31.29 1.91
C ALA A 138 9.22 -30.91 3.18
N GLU A 139 9.75 -31.15 4.37
CA GLU A 139 9.08 -30.91 5.65
C GLU A 139 9.51 -29.60 6.35
N ARG A 140 10.48 -28.88 5.80
CA ARG A 140 11.02 -27.65 6.39
C ARG A 140 10.58 -26.41 5.62
N ASP A 141 10.58 -25.27 6.30
CA ASP A 141 10.43 -23.95 5.70
C ASP A 141 11.76 -23.54 5.06
N SER A 142 11.73 -23.11 3.80
CA SER A 142 12.93 -22.82 3.02
C SER A 142 13.72 -21.61 3.52
N LEU A 143 13.07 -20.72 4.29
CA LEU A 143 13.68 -19.49 4.77
C LEU A 143 14.21 -19.63 6.21
N THR A 144 13.43 -20.23 7.12
CA THR A 144 13.82 -20.32 8.53
C THR A 144 14.36 -21.68 8.98
N GLY A 145 14.17 -22.74 8.18
CA GLY A 145 14.54 -24.10 8.58
C GLY A 145 13.68 -24.68 9.71
N ALA A 146 12.62 -23.98 10.15
CA ALA A 146 11.57 -24.56 11.00
C ALA A 146 10.80 -25.66 10.25
N TYR A 147 9.95 -26.44 10.93
CA TYR A 147 8.98 -27.26 10.18
C TYR A 147 8.04 -26.35 9.39
N ASN A 148 7.60 -26.80 8.22
CA ASN A 148 6.54 -26.13 7.48
C ASN A 148 5.15 -26.57 7.97
N ARG A 149 4.13 -25.84 7.55
CA ARG A 149 2.72 -26.08 7.93
C ARG A 149 2.25 -27.52 7.69
N LYS A 150 2.59 -28.13 6.55
CA LYS A 150 2.18 -29.51 6.22
C LYS A 150 2.83 -30.52 7.18
N ALA A 151 4.12 -30.35 7.46
CA ALA A 151 4.85 -31.19 8.40
C ALA A 151 4.30 -31.04 9.83
N PHE A 152 3.94 -29.82 10.24
CA PHE A 152 3.31 -29.56 11.53
C PHE A 152 2.01 -30.37 11.69
N TYR A 153 1.08 -30.29 10.74
CA TYR A 153 -0.19 -31.03 10.83
C TYR A 153 0.00 -32.54 10.95
N ARG A 154 0.92 -33.10 10.15
CA ARG A 154 1.24 -34.53 10.17
C ARG A 154 1.80 -34.94 11.53
N LYS A 155 2.84 -34.24 12.01
CA LYS A 155 3.52 -34.55 13.27
C LYS A 155 2.65 -34.28 14.50
N ALA A 156 1.88 -33.20 14.50
CA ALA A 156 0.94 -32.89 15.58
C ALA A 156 -0.11 -33.99 15.72
N LYS A 157 -0.67 -34.46 14.60
CA LYS A 157 -1.61 -35.59 14.58
C LYS A 157 -0.96 -36.87 15.13
N GLU A 158 0.29 -37.15 14.77
CA GLU A 158 1.04 -38.31 15.27
C GLU A 158 1.29 -38.21 16.78
N ILE A 159 1.71 -37.05 17.29
CA ILE A 159 1.98 -36.81 18.72
C ILE A 159 0.70 -37.00 19.55
N ILE A 160 -0.40 -36.35 19.14
CA ILE A 160 -1.69 -36.43 19.84
C ILE A 160 -2.25 -37.86 19.81
N LYS A 161 -2.10 -38.56 18.67
CA LYS A 161 -2.56 -39.95 18.53
C LYS A 161 -1.71 -40.94 19.35
N SER A 162 -0.41 -40.69 19.46
CA SER A 162 0.51 -41.58 20.19
C SER A 162 0.33 -41.50 21.70
N ASN A 163 -0.18 -40.37 22.22
CA ASN A 163 -0.40 -40.14 23.65
C ASN A 163 -1.83 -39.62 23.92
N PRO A 164 -2.86 -40.49 23.85
CA PRO A 164 -4.26 -40.07 23.93
C PRO A 164 -4.71 -39.59 25.32
N GLU A 165 -3.99 -39.91 26.39
CA GLU A 165 -4.31 -39.46 27.76
C GLU A 165 -3.75 -38.07 28.09
N GLU A 166 -2.77 -37.58 27.32
CA GLU A 166 -2.10 -36.30 27.57
C GLU A 166 -2.95 -35.13 27.08
N LYS A 167 -2.95 -34.01 27.81
CA LYS A 167 -3.64 -32.78 27.38
C LYS A 167 -2.69 -31.89 26.60
N TYR A 168 -3.15 -31.39 25.47
CA TYR A 168 -2.35 -30.62 24.53
C TYR A 168 -2.98 -29.25 24.29
N GLN A 169 -2.12 -28.30 23.92
CA GLN A 169 -2.53 -26.97 23.47
C GLN A 169 -1.81 -26.63 22.17
N ILE A 170 -2.49 -25.90 21.29
CA ILE A 170 -1.89 -25.26 20.12
C ILE A 170 -1.77 -23.77 20.40
N ILE A 171 -0.60 -23.20 20.12
CA ILE A 171 -0.36 -21.76 20.24
C ILE A 171 -0.04 -21.22 18.84
N ALA A 172 -0.72 -20.16 18.44
CA ALA A 172 -0.36 -19.34 17.29
C ALA A 172 0.37 -18.10 17.79
N SER A 173 1.46 -17.73 17.12
CA SER A 173 2.17 -16.47 17.34
C SER A 173 2.19 -15.66 16.06
N ASP A 174 2.00 -14.35 16.18
CA ASP A 174 1.94 -13.39 15.08
C ASP A 174 2.73 -12.13 15.46
N ILE A 175 3.42 -11.53 14.48
CA ILE A 175 4.27 -10.36 14.67
C ILE A 175 3.48 -9.11 14.26
N GLU A 176 3.16 -8.26 15.22
CA GLU A 176 2.30 -7.11 14.96
C GLU A 176 2.95 -6.12 13.99
N LYS A 177 2.20 -5.69 12.97
CA LYS A 177 2.65 -4.74 11.94
C LYS A 177 3.92 -5.18 11.22
N PHE A 178 4.14 -6.49 11.04
CA PHE A 178 5.31 -7.01 10.33
C PHE A 178 5.44 -6.49 8.88
N LYS A 179 4.32 -6.23 8.20
CA LYS A 179 4.35 -5.55 6.90
C LYS A 179 4.98 -4.14 7.00
N TYR A 180 4.59 -3.38 8.02
CA TYR A 180 5.17 -2.06 8.31
C TYR A 180 6.65 -2.14 8.66
N PHE A 181 7.06 -3.23 9.32
CA PHE A 181 8.47 -3.54 9.55
C PHE A 181 9.21 -3.81 8.24
N ASN A 182 8.67 -4.63 7.34
CA ASN A 182 9.28 -4.87 6.02
C ASN A 182 9.30 -3.61 5.15
N ASP A 183 8.28 -2.76 5.25
CA ASP A 183 8.21 -1.49 4.51
C ASP A 183 9.23 -0.48 5.05
N ALA A 184 9.50 -0.50 6.36
CA ALA A 184 10.45 0.41 7.02
C ALA A 184 11.91 -0.06 6.97
N PHE A 185 12.16 -1.37 7.10
CA PHE A 185 13.51 -1.96 7.25
C PHE A 185 13.92 -2.86 6.08
N GLY A 186 12.99 -3.21 5.18
CA GLY A 186 13.24 -4.08 4.03
C GLY A 186 12.95 -5.56 4.29
N TRP A 187 12.69 -6.31 3.22
CA TRP A 187 12.38 -7.75 3.28
C TRP A 187 13.54 -8.60 3.81
N LYS A 188 14.81 -8.18 3.59
CA LYS A 188 16.00 -8.89 4.10
C LYS A 188 16.09 -8.81 5.63
N GLU A 189 15.82 -7.65 6.20
CA GLU A 189 15.72 -7.45 7.65
C GLU A 189 14.51 -8.21 8.23
N GLY A 190 13.39 -8.25 7.50
CA GLY A 190 12.25 -9.12 7.78
C GLY A 190 12.65 -10.59 7.90
N ASP A 191 13.34 -11.09 6.88
CA ASP A 191 13.86 -12.46 6.82
C ASP A 191 14.87 -12.73 7.94
N SER A 192 15.74 -11.77 8.25
CA SER A 192 16.72 -11.83 9.34
C SER A 192 16.03 -11.94 10.70
N LEU A 193 14.98 -11.16 10.94
CA LEU A 193 14.17 -11.25 12.15
C LEU A 193 13.54 -12.64 12.30
N LEU A 194 12.95 -13.17 11.24
CA LEU A 194 12.30 -14.48 11.25
C LEU A 194 13.30 -15.63 11.47
N LYS A 195 14.48 -15.54 10.86
CA LYS A 195 15.60 -16.48 11.09
C LYS A 195 16.08 -16.41 12.53
N PHE A 196 16.35 -15.20 13.04
CA PHE A 196 16.80 -15.00 14.41
C PHE A 196 15.80 -15.52 15.43
N TYR A 197 14.50 -15.24 15.24
CA TYR A 197 13.45 -15.77 16.09
C TYR A 197 13.42 -17.30 16.04
N THR A 198 13.55 -17.91 14.87
CA THR A 198 13.57 -19.37 14.71
C THR A 198 14.81 -20.01 15.35
N GLU A 199 16.00 -19.45 15.17
CA GLU A 199 17.25 -19.89 15.81
C GLU A 199 17.13 -19.86 17.33
N MET A 200 16.57 -18.78 17.87
CA MET A 200 16.27 -18.64 19.28
C MET A 200 15.33 -19.74 19.79
N LEU A 201 14.22 -19.99 19.07
CA LEU A 201 13.26 -21.02 19.46
C LEU A 201 13.89 -22.43 19.41
N ASN A 202 14.73 -22.71 18.40
CA ASN A 202 15.48 -23.96 18.31
C ASN A 202 16.36 -24.18 19.55
N GLY A 203 17.13 -23.17 19.97
CA GLY A 203 17.97 -23.28 21.18
C GLY A 203 17.16 -23.41 22.48
N ILE A 204 16.02 -22.73 22.58
CA ILE A 204 15.15 -22.79 23.77
C ILE A 204 14.44 -24.14 23.89
N PHE A 205 14.08 -24.77 22.76
CA PHE A 205 13.29 -26.00 22.72
C PHE A 205 14.11 -27.27 22.44
N GLU A 206 15.44 -27.18 22.31
CA GLU A 206 16.32 -28.32 22.00
C GLU A 206 16.13 -29.55 22.93
N ASN A 207 15.66 -29.32 24.16
CA ASN A 207 15.39 -30.36 25.17
C ASN A 207 13.95 -30.34 25.72
N LYS A 208 12.99 -29.79 24.98
CA LYS A 208 11.57 -29.77 25.37
C LYS A 208 10.72 -30.52 24.35
N ASP A 209 9.65 -31.17 24.83
CA ASP A 209 8.65 -31.84 23.98
C ASP A 209 7.71 -30.81 23.31
N VAL A 210 8.28 -29.87 22.55
CA VAL A 210 7.56 -28.80 21.84
C VAL A 210 7.78 -28.96 20.35
N LEU A 211 6.69 -29.18 19.61
CA LEU A 211 6.71 -29.14 18.15
C LEU A 211 6.41 -27.70 17.73
N PHE A 212 7.26 -27.09 16.89
CA PHE A 212 6.98 -25.77 16.32
C PHE A 212 7.24 -25.71 14.82
N ALA A 213 6.51 -24.82 14.15
CA ALA A 213 6.57 -24.63 12.71
C ALA A 213 6.33 -23.17 12.33
N ARG A 214 6.86 -22.77 11.19
CA ARG A 214 6.45 -21.54 10.52
C ARG A 214 5.30 -21.86 9.58
N ALA A 215 4.14 -21.22 9.80
CA ALA A 215 2.93 -21.49 9.06
C ALA A 215 2.97 -20.81 7.68
N HIS A 216 3.08 -19.48 7.70
CA HIS A 216 3.28 -18.61 6.54
C HIS A 216 3.60 -17.19 7.03
N SER A 217 4.32 -16.41 6.21
CA SER A 217 4.69 -15.02 6.54
C SER A 217 5.35 -14.92 7.93
N ASP A 218 4.67 -14.30 8.87
CA ASP A 218 5.07 -13.98 10.24
C ASP A 218 4.34 -14.84 11.30
N ILE A 219 3.57 -15.84 10.86
CA ILE A 219 2.81 -16.71 11.75
C ILE A 219 3.58 -17.99 12.09
N PHE A 220 3.64 -18.31 13.39
CA PHE A 220 4.25 -19.53 13.92
C PHE A 220 3.22 -20.36 14.69
N TYR A 221 3.30 -21.68 14.55
CA TYR A 221 2.51 -22.63 15.34
C TYR A 221 3.39 -23.40 16.32
N PHE A 222 2.84 -23.66 17.50
CA PHE A 222 3.46 -24.48 18.54
C PHE A 222 2.44 -25.50 19.04
N LEU A 223 2.89 -26.73 19.29
CA LEU A 223 2.15 -27.76 20.01
C LEU A 223 2.98 -28.15 21.23
N SER A 224 2.37 -28.06 22.41
CA SER A 224 2.96 -28.52 23.66
C SER A 224 1.92 -29.23 24.52
N LYS A 225 2.39 -29.89 25.57
CA LYS A 225 1.49 -30.30 26.66
C LYS A 225 0.96 -29.05 27.36
N GLU A 226 -0.26 -29.14 27.86
CA GLU A 226 -0.90 -28.05 28.63
C GLU A 226 -0.10 -27.75 29.92
N SER A 227 0.52 -28.77 30.53
CA SER A 227 1.34 -28.64 31.74
C SER A 227 2.60 -27.79 31.59
N ASP A 228 3.14 -27.67 30.37
CA ASP A 228 4.51 -27.18 30.15
C ASP A 228 4.61 -25.65 30.16
N ASN A 229 3.47 -24.94 30.26
CA ASN A 229 3.33 -23.47 30.27
C ASN A 229 4.38 -22.74 29.40
N ILE A 230 4.43 -23.12 28.12
CA ILE A 230 5.46 -22.63 27.20
C ILE A 230 5.26 -21.16 26.82
N ILE A 231 4.10 -20.57 27.10
CA ILE A 231 3.77 -19.16 26.83
C ILE A 231 4.78 -18.22 27.49
N ASN A 232 5.10 -18.46 28.77
CA ASN A 232 6.11 -17.65 29.47
C ASN A 232 7.50 -17.77 28.83
N THR A 233 7.81 -18.94 28.28
CA THR A 233 9.06 -19.17 27.55
C THR A 233 9.06 -18.40 26.22
N LEU A 234 7.93 -18.37 25.51
CA LEU A 234 7.77 -17.59 24.28
C LEU A 234 7.85 -16.08 24.56
N ILE A 235 7.20 -15.57 25.61
CA ILE A 235 7.31 -14.17 26.05
C ILE A 235 8.75 -13.81 26.42
N TYR A 236 9.52 -14.75 26.99
CA TYR A 236 10.93 -14.51 27.23
C TYR A 236 11.73 -14.39 25.93
N ALA A 237 11.45 -15.26 24.95
CA ALA A 237 12.08 -15.20 23.63
C ALA A 237 11.81 -13.86 22.92
N THR A 238 10.59 -13.33 23.01
CA THR A 238 10.24 -12.04 22.37
C THR A 238 11.01 -10.86 22.97
N LYS A 239 11.32 -10.88 24.28
CA LYS A 239 12.15 -9.85 24.90
C LYS A 239 13.56 -9.80 24.32
N MET A 240 14.12 -10.95 23.95
CA MET A 240 15.44 -11.02 23.30
C MET A 240 15.39 -10.53 21.85
N VAL A 241 14.31 -10.84 21.12
CA VAL A 241 14.05 -10.23 19.80
C VAL A 241 13.94 -8.72 19.92
N TYR A 242 13.20 -8.22 20.91
CA TYR A 242 13.07 -6.80 21.17
C TYR A 242 14.41 -6.13 21.49
N GLN A 243 15.31 -6.80 22.23
CA GLN A 243 16.65 -6.26 22.48
C GLN A 243 17.49 -6.13 21.21
N ARG A 244 17.40 -7.11 20.30
CA ARG A 244 18.15 -7.10 19.04
C ARG A 244 17.60 -6.09 18.03
N PHE A 245 16.29 -5.89 18.04
CA PHE A 245 15.56 -5.04 17.10
C PHE A 245 14.81 -3.89 17.82
N TYR A 246 15.44 -3.29 18.83
CA TYR A 246 14.81 -2.32 19.73
C TYR A 246 14.18 -1.11 19.02
N GLU A 247 14.87 -0.59 18.00
CA GLU A 247 14.42 0.58 17.25
C GLU A 247 13.13 0.34 16.46
N ALA A 248 12.81 -0.94 16.19
CA ALA A 248 11.66 -1.34 15.41
C ALA A 248 10.36 -1.53 16.21
N LYS A 249 10.41 -1.44 17.55
CA LYS A 249 9.23 -1.61 18.43
C LYS A 249 8.37 -2.84 18.10
N ILE A 250 9.04 -3.98 17.84
CA ILE A 250 8.34 -5.22 17.46
C ILE A 250 7.53 -5.75 18.64
N SER A 251 6.29 -6.13 18.36
CA SER A 251 5.32 -6.69 19.30
C SER A 251 4.89 -8.06 18.80
N PHE A 252 4.81 -9.03 19.70
CA PHE A 252 4.35 -10.38 19.39
C PHE A 252 3.03 -10.64 20.11
N LYS A 253 2.07 -11.20 19.38
CA LYS A 253 0.80 -11.64 19.93
C LYS A 253 0.71 -13.16 19.90
N PHE A 254 0.02 -13.71 20.89
CA PHE A 254 -0.14 -15.14 21.07
C PHE A 254 -1.61 -15.51 21.25
N GLY A 255 -2.07 -16.49 20.50
CA GLY A 255 -3.38 -17.11 20.66
C GLY A 255 -3.25 -18.56 21.09
N VAL A 256 -3.96 -18.97 22.12
CA VAL A 256 -3.86 -20.32 22.70
C VAL A 256 -5.18 -21.06 22.51
N TYR A 257 -5.13 -22.25 21.92
CA TYR A 257 -6.26 -23.16 21.82
C TYR A 257 -5.99 -24.44 22.60
N ASN A 258 -6.74 -24.65 23.68
CA ASN A 258 -6.67 -25.89 24.46
C ASN A 258 -7.44 -27.00 23.74
N ILE A 259 -6.79 -28.14 23.51
CA ILE A 259 -7.39 -29.24 22.75
C ILE A 259 -8.30 -30.05 23.68
N GLU A 260 -9.59 -29.74 23.67
CA GLU A 260 -10.62 -30.50 24.39
C GLU A 260 -11.13 -31.69 23.57
N ASP A 261 -11.49 -31.46 22.31
CA ASP A 261 -11.96 -32.48 21.38
C ASP A 261 -10.85 -32.86 20.38
N LYS A 262 -10.27 -34.04 20.58
CA LYS A 262 -9.21 -34.61 19.72
C LYS A 262 -9.72 -35.13 18.37
N SER A 263 -11.04 -35.11 18.12
CA SER A 263 -11.63 -35.47 16.82
C SER A 263 -11.54 -34.35 15.79
N ILE A 264 -11.36 -33.11 16.24
CA ILE A 264 -11.20 -31.94 15.37
C ILE A 264 -9.93 -32.09 14.52
N ILE A 265 -9.99 -31.66 13.26
CA ILE A 265 -8.84 -31.71 12.35
C ILE A 265 -7.82 -30.64 12.81
N ILE A 266 -6.53 -31.00 12.87
CA ILE A 266 -5.45 -30.10 13.35
C ILE A 266 -5.49 -28.71 12.70
N ASN A 267 -5.81 -28.62 11.40
CA ASN A 267 -5.95 -27.33 10.72
C ASN A 267 -6.96 -26.41 11.41
N SER A 268 -8.15 -26.93 11.74
CA SER A 268 -9.18 -26.16 12.44
C SER A 268 -8.77 -25.77 13.85
N MET A 269 -7.97 -26.60 14.53
CA MET A 269 -7.39 -26.24 15.84
C MET A 269 -6.39 -25.08 15.71
N CYS A 270 -5.58 -25.06 14.65
CA CYS A 270 -4.68 -23.94 14.34
C CYS A 270 -5.45 -22.66 13.98
N ASP A 271 -6.55 -22.76 13.23
CA ASP A 271 -7.42 -21.62 12.90
C ASP A 271 -8.04 -21.00 14.16
N ASN A 272 -8.43 -21.84 15.13
CA ASN A 272 -8.90 -21.38 16.43
C ASN A 272 -7.80 -20.65 17.22
N ALA A 273 -6.57 -21.18 17.22
CA ALA A 273 -5.44 -20.50 17.84
C ALA A 273 -5.14 -19.14 17.16
N ILE A 274 -5.24 -19.05 15.83
CA ILE A 274 -5.09 -17.77 15.10
C ILE A 274 -6.20 -16.78 15.47
N ALA A 275 -7.45 -17.25 15.56
CA ALA A 275 -8.57 -16.38 15.94
C ALA A 275 -8.33 -15.77 17.34
N ALA A 276 -7.87 -16.57 18.30
CA ALA A 276 -7.48 -16.08 19.61
C ALA A 276 -6.32 -15.07 19.50
N CYS A 277 -5.32 -15.34 18.65
CA CYS A 277 -4.19 -14.46 18.42
C CYS A 277 -4.64 -13.09 17.85
N ASN A 278 -5.62 -13.08 16.94
CA ASN A 278 -6.21 -11.86 16.40
C ASN A 278 -7.01 -11.09 17.45
N GLN A 279 -7.67 -11.79 18.39
CA GLN A 279 -8.33 -11.12 19.51
C GLN A 279 -7.33 -10.44 20.45
N ALA A 280 -6.16 -11.04 20.67
CA ALA A 280 -5.06 -10.41 21.42
C ALA A 280 -4.57 -9.09 20.79
N LYS A 281 -4.71 -8.92 19.46
CA LYS A 281 -4.37 -7.67 18.76
C LYS A 281 -5.33 -6.52 19.05
N LEU A 282 -6.58 -6.81 19.43
CA LEU A 282 -7.63 -5.81 19.66
C LEU A 282 -7.61 -5.23 21.08
N THR A 283 -6.89 -5.88 21.99
CA THR A 283 -6.76 -5.46 23.39
C THR A 283 -5.39 -4.87 23.66
N TYR A 284 -5.34 -3.58 24.05
CA TYR A 284 -4.08 -2.86 24.30
C TYR A 284 -3.22 -3.47 25.42
N ASP A 285 -3.83 -4.17 26.39
CA ASP A 285 -3.16 -4.68 27.60
C ASP A 285 -2.77 -6.17 27.56
N HIS A 286 -3.10 -6.91 26.50
CA HIS A 286 -2.90 -8.36 26.48
C HIS A 286 -2.06 -8.79 25.26
N ASP A 287 -0.94 -9.47 25.53
CA ASP A 287 -0.09 -10.10 24.49
C ASP A 287 -0.48 -11.56 24.24
N VAL A 288 -1.32 -12.13 25.10
CA VAL A 288 -1.79 -13.51 25.04
C VAL A 288 -3.31 -13.54 25.21
N TYR A 289 -4.00 -14.27 24.35
CA TYR A 289 -5.44 -14.54 24.47
C TYR A 289 -5.71 -16.04 24.37
N ILE A 290 -6.54 -16.58 25.25
CA ILE A 290 -6.95 -17.98 25.24
C ILE A 290 -8.29 -18.08 24.51
N TYR A 291 -8.37 -18.98 23.54
CA TYR A 291 -9.59 -19.26 22.79
C TYR A 291 -10.70 -19.70 23.75
N ASP A 292 -11.78 -18.94 23.76
CA ASP A 292 -12.93 -19.13 24.64
C ASP A 292 -14.19 -19.49 23.83
N ASP A 293 -15.25 -19.89 24.53
CA ASP A 293 -16.54 -20.26 23.93
C ASP A 293 -17.19 -19.10 23.16
N ALA A 294 -16.87 -17.85 23.52
CA ALA A 294 -17.37 -16.66 22.84
C ALA A 294 -16.76 -16.51 21.43
N LEU A 295 -15.46 -16.77 21.28
CA LEU A 295 -14.77 -16.74 20.00
C LEU A 295 -15.16 -17.91 19.10
N MET A 296 -15.42 -19.08 19.69
CA MET A 296 -15.97 -20.23 18.97
C MET A 296 -17.34 -19.92 18.36
N SER A 297 -18.23 -19.35 19.16
CA SER A 297 -19.57 -18.96 18.71
C SER A 297 -19.50 -17.94 17.57
N LYS A 298 -18.61 -16.95 17.66
CA LYS A 298 -18.41 -15.93 16.62
C LYS A 298 -17.86 -16.51 15.31
N ASN A 299 -16.87 -17.40 15.37
CA ASN A 299 -16.32 -18.04 14.17
C ASN A 299 -17.31 -18.98 13.49
N GLN A 300 -18.08 -19.75 14.27
CA GLN A 300 -19.18 -20.57 13.74
C GLN A 300 -20.23 -19.70 13.06
N GLN A 301 -20.57 -18.55 13.65
CA GLN A 301 -21.49 -17.58 13.07
C GLN A 301 -20.95 -17.02 11.74
N ASN A 302 -19.68 -16.64 11.64
CA ASN A 302 -19.06 -16.15 10.40
C ASN A 302 -19.04 -17.20 9.28
N ILE A 303 -18.75 -18.45 9.62
CA ILE A 303 -18.81 -19.57 8.69
C ILE A 303 -20.25 -19.77 8.19
N GLN A 304 -21.23 -19.70 9.09
CA GLN A 304 -22.63 -19.84 8.71
C GLN A 304 -23.08 -18.69 7.80
N ILE A 305 -22.74 -17.44 8.15
CA ILE A 305 -22.96 -16.25 7.31
C ILE A 305 -22.39 -16.47 5.90
N THR A 306 -21.15 -16.93 5.79
CA THR A 306 -20.48 -17.13 4.50
C THR A 306 -21.14 -18.24 3.66
N LYS A 307 -21.60 -19.31 4.32
CA LYS A 307 -22.28 -20.42 3.65
C LYS A 307 -23.65 -20.05 3.11
N THR A 308 -24.40 -19.21 3.83
CA THR A 308 -25.80 -18.89 3.51
C THR A 308 -25.97 -17.61 2.70
N MET A 309 -24.93 -16.77 2.55
CA MET A 309 -25.02 -15.46 1.89
C MET A 309 -25.65 -15.50 0.48
N LYS A 310 -25.18 -16.41 -0.39
CA LYS A 310 -25.67 -16.51 -1.78
C LYS A 310 -27.13 -16.96 -1.83
N GLN A 311 -27.46 -17.96 -1.02
CA GLN A 311 -28.83 -18.47 -0.93
C GLN A 311 -29.77 -17.42 -0.34
N SER A 312 -29.31 -16.66 0.65
CA SER A 312 -30.08 -15.58 1.27
C SER A 312 -30.37 -14.44 0.30
N LEU A 313 -29.43 -14.13 -0.60
CA LEU A 313 -29.66 -13.15 -1.68
C LEU A 313 -30.73 -13.64 -2.66
N MET A 314 -30.68 -14.91 -3.07
CA MET A 314 -31.67 -15.51 -3.97
C MET A 314 -33.07 -15.63 -3.33
N ASN A 315 -33.13 -15.82 -2.01
CA ASN A 315 -34.37 -15.92 -1.25
C ASN A 315 -34.96 -14.55 -0.85
N GLU A 316 -34.29 -13.45 -1.20
CA GLU A 316 -34.64 -12.08 -0.75
C GLU A 316 -34.64 -11.93 0.78
N ASP A 317 -33.79 -12.67 1.50
CA ASP A 317 -33.67 -12.58 2.97
C ASP A 317 -33.00 -11.26 3.41
N PHE A 318 -32.35 -10.55 2.48
CA PHE A 318 -31.86 -9.18 2.67
C PHE A 318 -32.99 -8.18 2.41
N LYS A 319 -33.40 -7.46 3.46
CA LYS A 319 -34.49 -6.48 3.43
C LYS A 319 -33.93 -5.07 3.55
N VAL A 320 -34.42 -4.17 2.70
CA VAL A 320 -34.08 -2.74 2.76
C VAL A 320 -34.98 -2.06 3.79
N TYR A 321 -34.35 -1.42 4.77
CA TYR A 321 -35.01 -0.51 5.70
C TYR A 321 -34.70 0.91 5.27
N TYR A 322 -35.59 1.84 5.57
CA TYR A 322 -35.44 3.24 5.21
C TYR A 322 -35.39 4.09 6.47
N GLN A 323 -34.40 4.95 6.57
CA GLN A 323 -34.36 5.98 7.61
C GLN A 323 -34.64 7.35 6.98
N PRO A 324 -35.77 8.00 7.31
CA PRO A 324 -36.09 9.30 6.75
C PRO A 324 -35.12 10.40 7.19
N LYS A 325 -34.79 11.29 6.25
CA LYS A 325 -34.04 12.54 6.45
C LYS A 325 -35.04 13.70 6.51
N TYR A 326 -34.82 14.64 7.43
CA TYR A 326 -35.72 15.77 7.67
C TYR A 326 -35.02 17.12 7.51
N ASP A 327 -35.75 18.10 6.97
CA ASP A 327 -35.37 19.50 7.08
C ASP A 327 -35.53 19.97 8.53
N ILE A 328 -34.47 20.55 9.10
CA ILE A 328 -34.46 20.81 10.54
C ILE A 328 -35.38 21.97 10.95
N GLN A 329 -35.72 22.86 10.02
CA GLN A 329 -36.53 24.04 10.30
C GLN A 329 -38.01 23.73 10.15
N THR A 330 -38.38 23.04 9.08
CA THR A 330 -39.77 22.76 8.73
C THR A 330 -40.26 21.41 9.23
N ASN A 331 -39.35 20.54 9.70
CA ASN A 331 -39.60 19.16 10.11
C ASN A 331 -40.30 18.31 9.02
N LYS A 332 -40.18 18.72 7.76
CA LYS A 332 -40.72 17.97 6.63
C LYS A 332 -39.69 16.98 6.10
N MET A 333 -40.17 15.85 5.60
CA MET A 333 -39.31 14.79 5.07
C MET A 333 -38.74 15.24 3.72
N ILE A 334 -37.41 15.12 3.57
CA ILE A 334 -36.68 15.58 2.37
C ILE A 334 -36.06 14.46 1.55
N GLY A 335 -35.86 13.29 2.16
CA GLY A 335 -35.26 12.12 1.55
C GLY A 335 -35.23 10.98 2.55
N ALA A 336 -34.53 9.90 2.21
CA ALA A 336 -34.27 8.80 3.14
C ALA A 336 -32.93 8.12 2.82
N GLU A 337 -32.34 7.46 3.81
CA GLU A 337 -31.23 6.55 3.60
C GLU A 337 -31.74 5.11 3.55
N ALA A 338 -31.29 4.35 2.56
CA ALA A 338 -31.53 2.92 2.43
C ALA A 338 -30.46 2.12 3.19
N LEU A 339 -30.93 1.33 4.15
CA LEU A 339 -30.11 0.60 5.10
C LEU A 339 -30.46 -0.88 5.04
N ILE A 340 -29.50 -1.69 4.60
CA ILE A 340 -29.71 -3.13 4.47
C ILE A 340 -29.85 -3.81 5.84
N ARG A 341 -30.71 -4.82 5.94
CA ARG A 341 -30.89 -5.67 7.12
C ARG A 341 -31.03 -7.12 6.68
N TRP A 342 -30.37 -8.04 7.36
CA TRP A 342 -30.44 -9.45 7.00
C TRP A 342 -31.36 -10.20 7.96
N GLN A 343 -32.49 -10.68 7.43
CA GLN A 343 -33.43 -11.54 8.14
C GLN A 343 -33.07 -13.00 7.83
N HIS A 344 -32.05 -13.53 8.51
CA HIS A 344 -31.57 -14.87 8.25
C HIS A 344 -32.59 -15.92 8.74
N PRO A 345 -32.91 -16.96 7.94
CA PRO A 345 -33.97 -17.93 8.28
C PRO A 345 -33.73 -18.68 9.58
N GLU A 346 -32.47 -19.06 9.86
CA GLU A 346 -32.09 -19.79 11.08
C GLU A 346 -31.57 -18.89 12.21
N LEU A 347 -30.65 -17.98 11.92
CA LEU A 347 -29.98 -17.12 12.90
C LEU A 347 -30.81 -15.90 13.32
N GLY A 348 -31.93 -15.64 12.66
CA GLY A 348 -32.74 -14.45 12.89
C GLY A 348 -32.09 -13.18 12.33
N PHE A 349 -32.28 -12.06 13.01
CA PHE A 349 -31.75 -10.77 12.55
C PHE A 349 -30.23 -10.69 12.73
N ILE A 350 -29.51 -10.44 11.63
CA ILE A 350 -28.06 -10.20 11.63
C ILE A 350 -27.79 -8.73 11.31
N SER A 351 -27.00 -8.07 12.16
CA SER A 351 -26.65 -6.66 12.01
C SER A 351 -25.69 -6.44 10.82
N PRO A 352 -25.83 -5.35 10.05
CA PRO A 352 -24.87 -5.00 8.98
C PRO A 352 -23.42 -4.96 9.44
N GLY A 353 -23.14 -4.48 10.65
CA GLY A 353 -21.79 -4.47 11.21
C GLY A 353 -21.18 -5.85 11.45
N GLU A 354 -21.99 -6.93 11.41
CA GLU A 354 -21.51 -8.31 11.53
C GLU A 354 -21.19 -8.94 10.17
N PHE A 355 -22.00 -8.67 9.13
CA PHE A 355 -21.86 -9.34 7.83
C PHE A 355 -21.18 -8.51 6.75
N ILE A 356 -21.30 -7.16 6.77
CA ILE A 356 -20.67 -6.30 5.75
C ILE A 356 -19.15 -6.51 5.72
N PRO A 357 -18.40 -6.52 6.85
CA PRO A 357 -16.95 -6.75 6.81
C PRO A 357 -16.57 -8.09 6.17
N ILE A 358 -17.36 -9.14 6.43
CA ILE A 358 -17.13 -10.47 5.85
C ILE A 358 -17.35 -10.44 4.32
N PHE A 359 -18.39 -9.73 3.87
CA PHE A 359 -18.72 -9.61 2.45
C PHE A 359 -17.73 -8.72 1.71
N GLU A 360 -17.21 -7.69 2.39
CA GLU A 360 -16.10 -6.90 1.89
C GLU A 360 -14.89 -7.82 1.72
N GLU A 361 -14.45 -8.56 2.74
CA GLU A 361 -13.28 -9.45 2.65
C GLU A 361 -13.38 -10.45 1.49
N ASN A 362 -14.51 -11.15 1.37
CA ASN A 362 -14.69 -12.19 0.35
C ASN A 362 -15.13 -11.68 -1.04
N GLY A 363 -15.45 -10.38 -1.16
CA GLY A 363 -15.85 -9.72 -2.41
C GLY A 363 -17.34 -9.83 -2.76
N PHE A 364 -18.17 -10.44 -1.92
CA PHE A 364 -19.62 -10.53 -2.13
C PHE A 364 -20.35 -9.20 -1.94
N ILE A 365 -19.71 -8.20 -1.32
CA ILE A 365 -20.32 -6.88 -1.08
C ILE A 365 -20.85 -6.25 -2.36
N THR A 366 -20.13 -6.40 -3.48
CA THR A 366 -20.52 -5.86 -4.78
C THR A 366 -21.84 -6.48 -5.31
N GLU A 367 -22.05 -7.78 -5.08
CA GLU A 367 -23.29 -8.45 -5.49
C GLU A 367 -24.47 -7.96 -4.63
N LEU A 368 -24.23 -7.75 -3.33
CA LEU A 368 -25.23 -7.21 -2.41
C LEU A 368 -25.57 -5.74 -2.71
N ASP A 369 -24.58 -4.90 -2.97
CA ASP A 369 -24.76 -3.48 -3.26
C ASP A 369 -25.58 -3.28 -4.54
N ILE A 370 -25.28 -4.02 -5.62
CA ILE A 370 -26.10 -4.02 -6.85
C ILE A 370 -27.55 -4.42 -6.56
N TYR A 371 -27.76 -5.46 -5.75
CA TYR A 371 -29.11 -5.89 -5.35
C TYR A 371 -29.85 -4.78 -4.57
N ILE A 372 -29.17 -4.09 -3.65
CA ILE A 372 -29.75 -2.98 -2.89
C ILE A 372 -30.11 -1.83 -3.82
N TRP A 373 -29.20 -1.42 -4.70
CA TRP A 373 -29.42 -0.28 -5.60
C TRP A 373 -30.60 -0.54 -6.56
N GLU A 374 -30.71 -1.76 -7.11
CA GLU A 374 -31.84 -2.14 -7.98
C GLU A 374 -33.16 -2.13 -7.20
N HIS A 375 -33.18 -2.66 -5.96
CA HIS A 375 -34.38 -2.65 -5.10
C HIS A 375 -34.82 -1.23 -4.74
N VAL A 376 -33.87 -0.34 -4.44
CA VAL A 376 -34.14 1.07 -4.13
C VAL A 376 -34.67 1.81 -5.36
N CYS A 377 -34.07 1.60 -6.54
CA CYS A 377 -34.58 2.19 -7.78
C CYS A 377 -36.01 1.71 -8.08
N GLY A 378 -36.28 0.42 -7.94
CA GLY A 378 -37.62 -0.15 -8.09
C GLY A 378 -38.64 0.44 -7.11
N PHE A 379 -38.24 0.66 -5.85
CA PHE A 379 -39.09 1.32 -4.85
C PHE A 379 -39.42 2.77 -5.23
N ILE A 380 -38.42 3.56 -5.65
CA ILE A 380 -38.62 4.96 -6.07
C ILE A 380 -39.55 5.02 -7.29
N GLU A 381 -39.32 4.17 -8.29
CA GLU A 381 -40.16 4.06 -9.49
C GLU A 381 -41.61 3.74 -9.12
N LYS A 382 -41.83 2.76 -8.23
CA LYS A 382 -43.16 2.38 -7.78
C LYS A 382 -43.89 3.53 -7.09
N MET A 383 -43.22 4.25 -6.21
CA MET A 383 -43.81 5.40 -5.50
C MET A 383 -44.14 6.56 -6.46
N LYS A 384 -43.28 6.80 -7.46
CA LYS A 384 -43.52 7.76 -8.55
C LYS A 384 -44.78 7.40 -9.35
N ASN A 385 -44.87 6.16 -9.80
CA ASN A 385 -45.92 5.71 -10.72
C ASN A 385 -47.28 5.48 -10.04
N GLU A 386 -47.30 4.89 -8.85
CA GLU A 386 -48.55 4.51 -8.15
C GLU A 386 -49.15 5.66 -7.32
N HIS A 387 -48.31 6.55 -6.81
CA HIS A 387 -48.72 7.50 -5.77
C HIS A 387 -48.32 8.96 -6.05
N ASN A 388 -47.58 9.22 -7.14
CA ASN A 388 -47.05 10.55 -7.48
C ASN A 388 -46.31 11.22 -6.30
N LYS A 389 -45.64 10.40 -5.48
CA LYS A 389 -44.82 10.80 -4.33
C LYS A 389 -43.41 10.28 -4.60
N ILE A 390 -42.45 11.18 -4.72
CA ILE A 390 -41.06 10.83 -5.03
C ILE A 390 -40.13 11.66 -4.16
N LEU A 391 -39.10 11.04 -3.60
CA LEU A 391 -38.00 11.73 -2.92
C LEU A 391 -36.69 10.99 -3.19
N PRO A 392 -35.55 11.68 -3.03
CA PRO A 392 -34.26 11.03 -3.16
C PRO A 392 -34.04 10.00 -2.05
N VAL A 393 -33.40 8.89 -2.43
CA VAL A 393 -32.95 7.87 -1.49
C VAL A 393 -31.44 7.72 -1.63
N SER A 394 -30.75 7.77 -0.49
CA SER A 394 -29.30 7.61 -0.41
C SER A 394 -28.95 6.15 -0.21
N VAL A 395 -27.95 5.68 -0.96
CA VAL A 395 -27.41 4.32 -0.90
C VAL A 395 -25.91 4.37 -0.65
N ASN A 396 -25.43 3.42 0.15
CA ASN A 396 -24.01 3.28 0.42
C ASN A 396 -23.27 2.71 -0.80
N VAL A 397 -22.06 3.21 -1.05
CA VAL A 397 -21.11 2.67 -2.03
C VAL A 397 -19.87 2.19 -1.29
N SER A 398 -19.67 0.87 -1.25
CA SER A 398 -18.54 0.27 -0.54
C SER A 398 -17.18 0.67 -1.15
N ARG A 399 -16.12 0.58 -0.35
CA ARG A 399 -14.76 0.90 -0.83
C ARG A 399 -14.31 -0.05 -1.95
N LYS A 400 -14.79 -1.28 -1.98
CA LYS A 400 -14.48 -2.21 -3.08
C LYS A 400 -15.18 -1.83 -4.38
N ASP A 401 -16.42 -1.33 -4.28
CA ASP A 401 -17.23 -1.00 -5.45
C ASP A 401 -16.75 0.25 -6.18
N ILE A 402 -16.25 1.26 -5.46
CA ILE A 402 -15.79 2.52 -6.08
C ILE A 402 -14.62 2.31 -7.07
N TYR A 403 -13.83 1.24 -6.87
CA TYR A 403 -12.73 0.86 -7.75
C TYR A 403 -13.11 -0.17 -8.81
N LYS A 404 -14.38 -0.59 -8.86
CA LYS A 404 -14.87 -1.50 -9.88
C LYS A 404 -14.90 -0.82 -11.24
N GLU A 405 -14.30 -1.48 -12.22
CA GLU A 405 -14.30 -1.01 -13.59
C GLU A 405 -15.74 -0.87 -14.12
N GLY A 406 -16.07 0.32 -14.64
CA GLY A 406 -17.38 0.62 -15.21
C GLY A 406 -18.51 0.89 -14.21
N LEU A 407 -18.22 1.17 -12.93
CA LEU A 407 -19.25 1.50 -11.93
C LEU A 407 -20.19 2.65 -12.39
N PRO A 408 -19.69 3.79 -12.92
CA PRO A 408 -20.59 4.87 -13.36
C PRO A 408 -21.60 4.43 -14.43
N GLU A 409 -21.18 3.56 -15.35
CA GLU A 409 -22.05 2.99 -16.39
C GLU A 409 -23.09 2.03 -15.81
N ILE A 410 -22.71 1.22 -14.83
CA ILE A 410 -23.63 0.31 -14.14
C ILE A 410 -24.75 1.11 -13.48
N LEU A 411 -24.40 2.12 -12.67
CA LEU A 411 -25.37 2.96 -11.95
C LEU A 411 -26.24 3.76 -12.91
N LYS A 412 -25.65 4.35 -13.96
CA LYS A 412 -26.39 5.06 -15.00
C LYS A 412 -27.41 4.15 -15.70
N SER A 413 -26.98 2.96 -16.13
CA SER A 413 -27.87 2.01 -16.79
C SER A 413 -29.03 1.57 -15.89
N MET A 414 -28.77 1.45 -14.58
CA MET A 414 -29.76 1.05 -13.59
C MET A 414 -30.86 2.09 -13.42
N VAL A 415 -30.51 3.37 -13.20
CA VAL A 415 -31.51 4.44 -13.08
C VAL A 415 -32.28 4.66 -14.38
N GLU A 416 -31.62 4.49 -15.54
CA GLU A 416 -32.27 4.55 -16.86
C GLU A 416 -33.29 3.42 -17.06
N ARG A 417 -32.98 2.18 -16.63
CA ARG A 417 -33.91 1.03 -16.69
C ARG A 417 -35.19 1.29 -15.88
N HIS A 418 -35.08 1.99 -14.76
CA HIS A 418 -36.21 2.34 -13.89
C HIS A 418 -36.88 3.68 -14.25
N ASN A 419 -36.49 4.31 -15.36
CA ASN A 419 -37.03 5.60 -15.81
C ASN A 419 -36.94 6.70 -14.71
N LEU A 420 -35.80 6.72 -14.01
CA LEU A 420 -35.47 7.67 -12.95
C LEU A 420 -34.39 8.65 -13.40
N SER A 421 -34.46 9.88 -12.90
CA SER A 421 -33.33 10.81 -12.97
C SER A 421 -32.24 10.37 -11.98
N PRO A 422 -30.95 10.44 -12.35
CA PRO A 422 -29.83 10.17 -11.44
C PRO A 422 -29.88 10.96 -10.13
N THR A 423 -30.53 12.12 -10.12
CA THR A 423 -30.74 12.97 -8.92
C THR A 423 -31.62 12.33 -7.84
N TYR A 424 -32.31 11.22 -8.10
CA TYR A 424 -33.13 10.52 -7.10
C TYR A 424 -32.37 9.42 -6.36
N LEU A 425 -31.20 9.00 -6.85
CA LEU A 425 -30.35 8.02 -6.20
C LEU A 425 -29.09 8.73 -5.71
N HIS A 426 -29.03 9.06 -4.43
CA HIS A 426 -27.84 9.69 -3.85
C HIS A 426 -26.82 8.61 -3.48
N LEU A 427 -25.54 8.90 -3.70
CA LEU A 427 -24.45 7.94 -3.46
C LEU A 427 -23.64 8.38 -2.25
N GLU A 428 -23.65 7.59 -1.19
CA GLU A 428 -22.89 7.84 0.03
C GLU A 428 -21.53 7.14 -0.05
N ILE A 429 -20.45 7.93 0.08
CA ILE A 429 -19.06 7.47 0.01
C ILE A 429 -18.34 7.90 1.29
N THR A 430 -17.75 6.94 2.00
CA THR A 430 -17.01 7.21 3.25
C THR A 430 -15.79 8.11 3.04
N GLU A 431 -15.48 8.97 4.01
CA GLU A 431 -14.29 9.85 4.02
C GLU A 431 -12.99 9.09 3.67
N SER A 432 -12.79 7.94 4.32
CA SER A 432 -11.61 7.09 4.14
C SER A 432 -11.36 6.61 2.71
N ALA A 433 -12.42 6.44 1.90
CA ALA A 433 -12.28 6.05 0.50
C ALA A 433 -11.53 7.12 -0.32
N TYR A 434 -11.70 8.40 0.03
CA TYR A 434 -11.01 9.51 -0.63
C TYR A 434 -9.52 9.62 -0.28
N MET A 435 -9.10 9.05 0.85
CA MET A 435 -7.73 9.18 1.37
C MET A 435 -6.74 8.13 0.82
N GLU A 436 -7.21 6.95 0.42
CA GLU A 436 -6.34 5.85 0.01
C GLU A 436 -5.81 5.99 -1.43
N ASN A 437 -6.60 6.54 -2.36
CA ASN A 437 -6.21 6.70 -3.77
C ASN A 437 -6.97 7.86 -4.45
N THR A 438 -6.58 9.09 -4.09
CA THR A 438 -7.34 10.31 -4.42
C THR A 438 -7.51 10.56 -5.93
N GLU A 439 -6.55 10.22 -6.80
CA GLU A 439 -6.68 10.51 -8.24
C GLU A 439 -7.74 9.65 -8.93
N ASN A 440 -7.75 8.34 -8.67
CA ASN A 440 -8.69 7.40 -9.29
C ASN A 440 -10.13 7.62 -8.82
N ILE A 441 -10.34 7.83 -7.51
CA ILE A 441 -11.68 8.07 -6.97
C ILE A 441 -12.26 9.40 -7.47
N LEU A 442 -11.42 10.43 -7.59
CA LEU A 442 -11.84 11.72 -8.14
C LEU A 442 -12.36 11.61 -9.57
N GLU A 443 -11.73 10.77 -10.41
CA GLU A 443 -12.20 10.52 -11.76
C GLU A 443 -13.57 9.84 -11.77
N VAL A 444 -13.73 8.76 -11.01
CA VAL A 444 -15.01 8.02 -10.91
C VAL A 444 -16.14 8.94 -10.41
N VAL A 445 -15.89 9.70 -9.35
CA VAL A 445 -16.89 10.60 -8.77
C VAL A 445 -17.23 11.74 -9.73
N ARG A 446 -16.26 12.33 -10.44
CA ARG A 446 -16.54 13.34 -11.48
C ARG A 446 -17.44 12.78 -12.58
N ARG A 447 -17.21 11.55 -13.02
CA ARG A 447 -18.07 10.90 -14.04
C ARG A 447 -19.48 10.64 -13.52
N LEU A 448 -19.64 10.23 -12.27
CA LEU A 448 -20.95 10.10 -11.61
C LEU A 448 -21.67 11.46 -11.54
N LYS A 449 -20.95 12.52 -11.20
CA LYS A 449 -21.46 13.90 -11.21
C LYS A 449 -21.88 14.37 -12.61
N GLU A 450 -21.10 14.05 -13.64
CA GLU A 450 -21.43 14.35 -15.05
C GLU A 450 -22.73 13.66 -15.50
N TYR A 451 -23.02 12.47 -14.97
CA TYR A 451 -24.29 11.80 -15.19
C TYR A 451 -25.44 12.39 -14.36
N GLY A 452 -25.15 13.25 -13.38
CA GLY A 452 -26.16 13.94 -12.56
C GLY A 452 -26.46 13.26 -11.23
N PHE A 453 -25.63 12.30 -10.80
CA PHE A 453 -25.73 11.74 -9.44
C PHE A 453 -25.35 12.80 -8.40
N ILE A 454 -25.96 12.67 -7.21
CA ILE A 454 -25.64 13.48 -6.04
C ILE A 454 -24.71 12.66 -5.14
N ILE A 455 -23.61 13.28 -4.72
CA ILE A 455 -22.57 12.60 -3.95
C ILE A 455 -22.60 13.12 -2.52
N GLU A 456 -22.85 12.20 -1.59
CA GLU A 456 -22.79 12.45 -0.15
C GLU A 456 -21.48 11.87 0.41
N MET A 457 -20.80 12.64 1.23
CA MET A 457 -19.66 12.16 2.00
C MET A 457 -20.14 11.68 3.36
N ASP A 458 -19.87 10.41 3.66
CA ASP A 458 -20.22 9.79 4.94
C ASP A 458 -19.05 9.75 5.93
N ASP A 459 -19.37 9.62 7.22
CA ASP A 459 -18.40 9.52 8.33
C ASP A 459 -17.40 10.70 8.45
N PHE A 460 -17.78 11.90 8.01
CA PHE A 460 -16.87 13.05 8.02
C PHE A 460 -16.39 13.42 9.43
N GLY A 461 -15.07 13.48 9.58
CA GLY A 461 -14.36 13.81 10.81
C GLY A 461 -13.75 12.60 11.52
N SER A 462 -14.13 11.38 11.13
CA SER A 462 -13.54 10.14 11.68
C SER A 462 -12.12 9.87 11.16
N GLY A 463 -11.75 10.48 10.03
CA GLY A 463 -10.43 10.45 9.42
C GLY A 463 -9.64 11.76 9.53
N TYR A 464 -8.39 11.76 9.03
CA TYR A 464 -7.51 12.93 8.98
C TYR A 464 -7.76 13.78 7.71
N SER A 465 -9.01 14.12 7.39
CA SER A 465 -9.29 14.99 6.23
C SER A 465 -8.54 16.32 6.34
N SER A 466 -7.58 16.51 5.44
CA SER A 466 -7.00 17.83 5.22
C SER A 466 -8.08 18.70 4.59
N LEU A 467 -8.47 19.80 5.26
CA LEU A 467 -9.44 20.79 4.75
C LEU A 467 -9.17 21.25 3.30
N ASN A 468 -7.90 21.19 2.87
CA ASN A 468 -7.47 21.43 1.50
C ASN A 468 -8.05 20.44 0.47
N ILE A 469 -8.21 19.17 0.84
CA ILE A 469 -8.77 18.13 -0.03
C ILE A 469 -10.27 18.40 -0.18
N LEU A 470 -10.96 18.72 0.91
CA LEU A 470 -12.40 18.99 0.90
C LEU A 470 -12.79 20.06 -0.14
N ALA A 471 -11.95 21.08 -0.32
CA ALA A 471 -12.17 22.15 -1.31
C ALA A 471 -12.09 21.69 -2.77
N GLU A 472 -11.43 20.56 -3.04
CA GLU A 472 -11.23 20.01 -4.38
C GLU A 472 -12.14 18.80 -4.66
N LEU A 473 -12.83 18.27 -3.63
CA LEU A 473 -13.69 17.10 -3.76
C LEU A 473 -15.02 17.45 -4.46
N PRO A 474 -15.42 16.69 -5.49
CA PRO A 474 -16.66 16.90 -6.22
C PRO A 474 -17.88 16.32 -5.47
N ILE A 475 -18.12 16.82 -4.25
CA ILE A 475 -19.23 16.38 -3.37
C ILE A 475 -20.33 17.44 -3.28
N ASP A 476 -21.54 17.02 -2.91
CA ASP A 476 -22.71 17.90 -2.74
C ASP A 476 -23.15 18.02 -1.28
N ILE A 477 -23.02 16.91 -0.53
CA ILE A 477 -23.55 16.78 0.83
C ILE A 477 -22.45 16.23 1.75
N ILE A 478 -22.35 16.78 2.96
CA ILE A 478 -21.52 16.26 4.05
C ILE A 478 -22.44 15.71 5.14
N LYS A 479 -22.19 14.47 5.58
CA LYS A 479 -22.84 13.84 6.72
C LYS A 479 -21.95 13.95 7.97
N LEU A 480 -22.49 14.49 9.06
CA LEU A 480 -21.76 14.73 10.33
C LEU A 480 -22.32 13.87 11.47
N ASP A 481 -21.47 13.09 12.16
CA ASP A 481 -21.89 12.28 13.33
C ASP A 481 -22.09 13.16 14.59
N MET A 482 -23.21 12.97 15.30
CA MET A 482 -23.51 13.57 16.61
C MET A 482 -22.41 13.38 17.66
N LYS A 483 -21.56 12.35 17.55
CA LYS A 483 -20.43 12.12 18.47
C LYS A 483 -19.43 13.28 18.48
N PHE A 484 -19.24 13.98 17.35
CA PHE A 484 -18.46 15.22 17.32
C PHE A 484 -19.11 16.32 18.19
N ILE A 485 -20.44 16.31 18.23
CA ILE A 485 -21.28 17.30 18.90
C ILE A 485 -21.37 17.06 20.41
N GLN A 486 -21.38 15.81 20.84
CA GLN A 486 -21.46 15.47 22.27
C GLN A 486 -20.16 15.74 23.04
N ASN A 487 -19.00 15.62 22.38
CA ASN A 487 -17.70 15.93 23.00
C ASN A 487 -17.52 17.43 23.29
N GLU A 488 -18.17 18.32 22.52
CA GLU A 488 -18.18 19.77 22.72
C GLU A 488 -18.99 20.23 23.96
N GLN A 489 -20.08 19.55 24.32
CA GLN A 489 -20.91 19.94 25.47
C GLN A 489 -20.16 19.85 26.82
N LYS A 490 -19.07 19.08 26.90
CA LYS A 490 -18.23 18.96 28.10
C LYS A 490 -17.10 20.00 28.17
N ASN A 491 -16.72 20.65 27.06
CA ASN A 491 -15.58 21.56 26.98
C ASN A 491 -16.00 22.94 26.45
N LYS A 492 -15.94 23.97 27.31
CA LYS A 492 -16.35 25.35 26.96
C LYS A 492 -15.51 26.01 25.83
N ASN A 493 -14.32 25.49 25.51
CA ASN A 493 -13.50 25.96 24.38
C ASN A 493 -13.86 25.29 23.05
N SER A 494 -14.63 24.22 23.11
CA SER A 494 -15.16 23.48 21.98
C SER A 494 -16.61 23.91 21.81
N HIS A 495 -16.88 25.18 21.51
CA HIS A 495 -18.16 25.60 20.90
C HIS A 495 -17.92 26.14 19.48
N ASN A 496 -16.69 25.99 19.02
CA ASN A 496 -16.14 26.66 17.86
C ASN A 496 -15.91 25.70 16.70
N ILE A 497 -15.73 24.39 16.92
CA ILE A 497 -15.33 23.49 15.83
C ILE A 497 -16.54 23.18 14.95
N ILE A 498 -17.68 22.80 15.53
CA ILE A 498 -18.87 22.46 14.73
C ILE A 498 -19.45 23.69 14.07
N SER A 499 -19.51 24.82 14.77
CA SER A 499 -19.92 26.09 14.16
C SER A 499 -18.98 26.48 13.01
N SER A 500 -17.66 26.22 13.13
CA SER A 500 -16.71 26.42 12.04
C SER A 500 -16.92 25.45 10.88
N ILE A 501 -17.16 24.16 11.13
CA ILE A 501 -17.45 23.16 10.08
C ILE A 501 -18.74 23.51 9.35
N VAL A 502 -19.78 23.90 10.09
CA VAL A 502 -21.06 24.31 9.53
C VAL A 502 -20.92 25.55 8.68
N ASN A 503 -20.15 26.54 9.14
CA ASN A 503 -19.89 27.76 8.36
C ASN A 503 -19.01 27.47 7.14
N LEU A 504 -18.02 26.59 7.27
CA LEU A 504 -17.16 26.16 6.16
C LEU A 504 -17.98 25.47 5.07
N ALA A 505 -18.79 24.48 5.42
CA ALA A 505 -19.63 23.77 4.46
C ALA A 505 -20.61 24.73 3.75
N LYS A 506 -21.21 25.68 4.49
CA LYS A 506 -22.03 26.74 3.88
C LYS A 506 -21.25 27.60 2.89
N TRP A 507 -20.03 28.00 3.23
CA TRP A 507 -19.17 28.79 2.35
C TRP A 507 -18.73 28.03 1.10
N MET A 508 -18.59 26.72 1.22
CA MET A 508 -18.29 25.81 0.11
C MET A 508 -19.52 25.41 -0.71
N ASN A 509 -20.70 25.98 -0.42
CA ASN A 509 -21.97 25.61 -1.04
C ASN A 509 -22.34 24.12 -0.87
N LEU A 510 -21.93 23.50 0.23
CA LEU A 510 -22.27 22.12 0.57
C LEU A 510 -23.49 22.07 1.49
N ILE A 511 -24.32 21.04 1.31
CA ILE A 511 -25.43 20.72 2.20
C ILE A 511 -24.90 19.90 3.38
N ILE A 512 -25.40 20.17 4.59
CA ILE A 512 -25.04 19.42 5.78
C ILE A 512 -26.22 18.56 6.24
N VAL A 513 -25.98 17.26 6.39
CA VAL A 513 -26.86 16.33 7.08
C VAL A 513 -26.19 15.98 8.41
N VAL A 514 -26.86 16.19 9.53
CA VAL A 514 -26.35 15.73 10.83
C VAL A 514 -27.03 14.43 11.22
N GLU A 515 -26.24 13.42 11.55
CA GLU A 515 -26.67 12.08 11.90
C GLU A 515 -26.61 11.83 13.40
N GLY A 516 -27.43 10.90 13.90
CA GLY A 516 -27.41 10.50 15.31
C GLY A 516 -28.13 11.48 16.24
N ALA A 517 -29.04 12.32 15.72
CA ALA A 517 -29.85 13.21 16.55
C ALA A 517 -30.94 12.43 17.30
N GLU A 518 -30.72 12.19 18.60
CA GLU A 518 -31.65 11.40 19.43
C GLU A 518 -32.59 12.20 20.35
N THR A 519 -32.26 13.44 20.73
CA THR A 519 -33.04 14.21 21.73
C THR A 519 -33.52 15.58 21.22
N GLU A 520 -34.52 16.16 21.89
CA GLU A 520 -34.99 17.51 21.58
C GLU A 520 -33.87 18.55 21.76
N GLU A 521 -33.00 18.40 22.76
CA GLU A 521 -31.87 19.30 22.95
C GLU A 521 -30.90 19.28 21.76
N HIS A 522 -30.69 18.10 21.16
CA HIS A 522 -29.90 17.98 19.94
C HIS A 522 -30.52 18.79 18.80
N ILE A 523 -31.82 18.64 18.57
CA ILE A 523 -32.52 19.38 17.51
C ILE A 523 -32.46 20.89 17.74
N GLN A 524 -32.69 21.35 18.97
CA GLN A 524 -32.60 22.78 19.28
C GLN A 524 -31.19 23.34 19.08
N TYR A 525 -30.16 22.57 19.44
CA TYR A 525 -28.77 22.97 19.21
C TYR A 525 -28.44 23.06 17.72
N LEU A 526 -28.83 22.06 16.93
CA LEU A 526 -28.62 22.03 15.49
C LEU A 526 -29.42 23.12 14.75
N ARG A 527 -30.63 23.44 15.20
CA ARG A 527 -31.40 24.61 14.71
C ARG A 527 -30.66 25.91 14.97
N ARG A 528 -30.04 26.08 16.16
CA ARG A 528 -29.22 27.27 16.48
C ARG A 528 -27.99 27.39 15.59
N LEU A 529 -27.35 26.28 15.25
CA LEU A 529 -26.24 26.25 14.30
C LEU A 529 -26.67 26.44 12.84
N LYS A 530 -27.98 26.42 12.58
CA LYS A 530 -28.59 26.52 11.25
C LYS A 530 -28.06 25.42 10.32
N CYS A 531 -28.00 24.17 10.79
CA CYS A 531 -27.76 23.02 9.90
C CYS A 531 -28.91 22.88 8.89
N ASN A 532 -28.66 22.24 7.74
CA ASN A 532 -29.70 22.05 6.71
C ASN A 532 -30.63 20.91 7.12
N PHE A 533 -30.08 19.70 7.17
CA PHE A 533 -30.85 18.47 7.34
C PHE A 533 -30.37 17.69 8.55
N VAL A 534 -31.24 16.81 9.02
CA VAL A 534 -31.00 15.97 10.19
C VAL A 534 -31.58 14.58 9.99
N GLN A 535 -30.86 13.59 10.50
CA GLN A 535 -31.22 12.19 10.56
C GLN A 535 -30.93 11.66 11.96
N GLY A 536 -31.88 10.92 12.54
CA GLY A 536 -31.68 10.36 13.87
C GLY A 536 -32.96 9.85 14.52
N TYR A 537 -32.78 9.11 15.61
CA TYR A 537 -33.86 8.42 16.31
C TYR A 537 -34.90 9.35 16.94
N TYR A 538 -34.60 10.64 17.09
CA TYR A 538 -35.58 11.64 17.49
C TYR A 538 -36.78 11.67 16.51
N PHE A 539 -36.53 11.62 15.21
CA PHE A 539 -37.58 11.62 14.20
C PHE A 539 -38.05 10.20 13.87
N SER A 540 -37.10 9.33 13.55
CA SER A 540 -37.42 7.96 13.13
C SER A 540 -36.18 7.07 13.19
N ARG A 541 -36.38 5.84 13.67
CA ARG A 541 -35.43 4.75 13.48
C ARG A 541 -35.52 4.26 12.02
N PRO A 542 -34.52 3.51 11.52
CA PRO A 542 -34.68 2.77 10.29
C PRO A 542 -35.92 1.87 10.39
N ILE A 543 -36.87 2.03 9.47
CA ILE A 543 -38.15 1.31 9.44
C ILE A 543 -38.26 0.44 8.18
N PRO A 544 -39.00 -0.69 8.22
CA PRO A 544 -39.23 -1.53 7.05
C PRO A 544 -39.88 -0.75 5.89
N GLU A 545 -39.62 -1.17 4.65
CA GLU A 545 -40.17 -0.55 3.44
C GLU A 545 -41.67 -0.23 3.51
N GLN A 546 -42.49 -1.17 3.99
CA GLN A 546 -43.94 -0.98 4.06
C GLN A 546 -44.35 0.11 5.05
N GLU A 547 -43.65 0.22 6.18
CA GLU A 547 -43.88 1.29 7.17
C GLU A 547 -43.41 2.64 6.61
N PHE A 548 -42.26 2.65 5.93
CA PHE A 548 -41.75 3.84 5.26
C PHE A 548 -42.71 4.32 4.17
N LYS A 549 -43.25 3.41 3.35
CA LYS A 549 -44.30 3.72 2.37
C LYS A 549 -45.51 4.38 3.02
N ASN A 550 -46.01 3.83 4.13
CA ASN A 550 -47.15 4.42 4.83
C ASN A 550 -46.83 5.83 5.35
N LYS A 551 -45.64 6.01 5.93
CA LYS A 551 -45.16 7.31 6.45
C LYS A 551 -45.05 8.35 5.34
N LEU A 552 -44.44 7.98 4.22
CA LEU A 552 -44.29 8.80 3.01
C LEU A 552 -45.64 9.25 2.42
N LEU A 553 -46.65 8.38 2.45
CA LEU A 553 -48.00 8.71 2.00
C LEU A 553 -48.75 9.64 2.97
N SER A 554 -48.45 9.54 4.27
CA SER A 554 -49.11 10.32 5.32
C SER A 554 -48.50 11.70 5.57
N GLU A 555 -47.23 11.90 5.25
CA GLU A 555 -46.51 13.15 5.54
C GLU A 555 -46.47 14.09 4.31
N ASP A 556 -46.40 15.38 4.62
CA ASP A 556 -46.01 16.39 3.64
C ASP A 556 -44.51 16.28 3.38
N ILE A 557 -44.16 16.20 2.11
CA ILE A 557 -42.78 15.98 1.66
C ILE A 557 -42.31 17.17 0.83
N ILE A 558 -41.02 17.45 0.91
CA ILE A 558 -40.34 18.38 0.02
C ILE A 558 -39.13 17.66 -0.52
N PRO A 559 -39.20 17.12 -1.74
CA PRO A 559 -38.06 16.42 -2.27
C PRO A 559 -36.98 17.45 -2.63
N ILE A 560 -35.82 17.34 -1.97
CA ILE A 560 -34.67 18.22 -2.21
C ILE A 560 -33.62 17.42 -2.97
N PHE A 561 -33.39 17.78 -4.22
CA PHE A 561 -32.52 17.03 -5.14
C PHE A 561 -31.08 17.53 -5.15
N ASN A 562 -30.89 18.83 -4.96
CA ASN A 562 -29.61 19.51 -5.01
C ASN A 562 -29.69 20.88 -4.31
N LEU A 563 -28.55 21.58 -4.22
CA LEU A 563 -28.49 22.90 -3.59
C LEU A 563 -29.41 23.94 -4.27
N GLU A 564 -29.61 23.87 -5.58
CA GLU A 564 -30.50 24.79 -6.31
C GLU A 564 -31.97 24.58 -5.93
N SER A 565 -32.43 23.33 -5.92
CA SER A 565 -33.79 22.96 -5.48
C SER A 565 -34.04 23.31 -4.00
N TYR A 566 -33.02 23.20 -3.15
CA TYR A 566 -33.09 23.67 -1.76
C TYR A 566 -33.24 25.21 -1.68
N LYS A 567 -32.45 25.94 -2.48
CA LYS A 567 -32.52 27.40 -2.57
C LYS A 567 -33.88 27.87 -3.12
N GLU A 568 -34.43 27.20 -4.11
CA GLU A 568 -35.77 27.47 -4.65
C GLU A 568 -36.88 27.16 -3.64
N TYR A 569 -36.79 26.02 -2.95
CA TYR A 569 -37.74 25.68 -1.89
C TYR A 569 -37.73 26.73 -0.77
N LYS A 570 -36.55 27.15 -0.31
CA LYS A 570 -36.43 28.23 0.68
C LYS A 570 -37.00 29.56 0.20
N LYS A 571 -36.97 29.87 -1.11
CA LYS A 571 -37.63 31.05 -1.68
C LYS A 571 -39.16 30.95 -1.62
N LEU A 572 -39.71 29.74 -1.78
CA LEU A 572 -41.15 29.48 -1.82
C LEU A 572 -41.79 29.28 -0.44
N SER A 573 -41.03 28.88 0.58
CA SER A 573 -41.54 28.48 1.91
C SER A 573 -41.63 29.62 2.96
N ILE A 574 -41.51 30.88 2.56
CA ILE A 574 -41.47 32.01 3.50
C ILE A 574 -42.89 32.54 3.75
N ASP A 575 -43.58 31.90 4.71
CA ASP A 575 -44.56 32.56 5.58
C ASP A 575 -43.88 32.89 6.92
N ASP A 576 -43.26 34.07 6.95
CA ASP A 576 -43.34 35.11 7.97
C ASP A 576 -43.26 34.83 9.50
N GLN A 577 -42.30 34.05 10.05
CA GLN A 577 -41.98 34.16 11.51
C GLN A 577 -40.49 34.06 11.97
N ASN A 578 -39.55 33.47 11.22
CA ASN A 578 -38.23 33.09 11.80
C ASN A 578 -36.98 33.87 11.34
N GLY A 579 -37.12 35.03 10.69
CA GLY A 579 -35.97 35.90 10.40
C GLY A 579 -34.89 35.26 9.51
N GLU A 580 -35.26 34.35 8.62
CA GLU A 580 -34.31 33.57 7.78
C GLU A 580 -33.92 34.20 6.44
N THR A 581 -34.19 35.49 6.24
CA THR A 581 -33.86 36.18 4.98
C THR A 581 -32.65 37.09 5.20
N GLU A 582 -31.70 37.12 4.26
CA GLU A 582 -30.67 38.16 4.23
C GLU A 582 -31.36 39.53 4.19
N VAL A 583 -31.00 40.40 5.14
CA VAL A 583 -31.67 41.68 5.36
C VAL A 583 -30.76 42.84 4.99
N ILE A 584 -31.32 43.80 4.26
CA ILE A 584 -30.77 45.15 4.14
C ILE A 584 -31.45 46.02 5.20
N VAL A 585 -30.66 46.59 6.11
CA VAL A 585 -31.16 47.53 7.11
C VAL A 585 -31.14 48.93 6.52
N LEU A 586 -32.29 49.60 6.48
CA LEU A 586 -32.42 51.00 6.03
C LEU A 586 -32.70 51.90 7.23
N VAL A 587 -31.80 52.85 7.47
CA VAL A 587 -31.89 53.80 8.57
C VAL A 587 -31.98 55.21 7.99
N ASP A 588 -33.17 55.79 7.96
CA ASP A 588 -33.44 57.11 7.39
C ASP A 588 -34.68 57.68 8.07
N GLU A 589 -34.67 58.95 8.48
CA GLU A 589 -35.82 59.57 9.13
C GLU A 589 -37.03 59.72 8.17
N LEU A 590 -36.78 59.91 6.86
CA LEU A 590 -37.81 60.19 5.87
C LEU A 590 -38.31 58.92 5.18
N GLN A 591 -39.58 58.58 5.39
CA GLN A 591 -40.25 57.43 4.76
C GLN A 591 -40.11 57.39 3.23
N ARG A 592 -40.20 58.55 2.57
CA ARG A 592 -40.08 58.66 1.11
C ARG A 592 -38.72 58.16 0.58
N ASN A 593 -37.64 58.36 1.35
CA ASN A 593 -36.31 57.90 0.95
C ASN A 593 -36.20 56.38 1.06
N ARG A 594 -36.75 55.80 2.13
CA ARG A 594 -36.78 54.34 2.33
C ARG A 594 -37.58 53.64 1.23
N GLU A 595 -38.74 54.18 0.86
CA GLU A 595 -39.55 53.69 -0.26
C GLU A 595 -38.82 53.80 -1.60
N MET A 596 -38.09 54.89 -1.85
CA MET A 596 -37.32 55.08 -3.07
C MET A 596 -36.18 54.04 -3.18
N PHE A 597 -35.44 53.82 -2.10
CA PHE A 597 -34.36 52.83 -2.06
C PHE A 597 -34.88 51.41 -2.36
N ARG A 598 -36.02 51.06 -1.73
CA ARG A 598 -36.71 49.78 -1.93
C ARG A 598 -37.23 49.58 -3.36
N ASN A 599 -37.70 50.64 -4.01
CA ASN A 599 -38.21 50.55 -5.39
C ASN A 599 -37.09 50.42 -6.43
N TYR A 600 -35.89 50.88 -6.11
CA TYR A 600 -34.76 50.86 -7.04
C TYR A 600 -33.97 49.56 -7.00
N LEU A 601 -33.78 48.97 -5.82
CA LEU A 601 -33.24 47.61 -5.70
C LEU A 601 -34.40 46.64 -5.89
N ASP A 602 -34.34 45.82 -6.95
CA ASP A 602 -35.41 44.89 -7.33
C ASP A 602 -35.85 43.97 -6.16
N THR A 603 -37.03 43.35 -6.26
CA THR A 603 -37.73 42.57 -5.21
C THR A 603 -36.97 41.36 -4.60
N GLU A 604 -35.68 41.23 -4.87
CA GLU A 604 -34.81 40.14 -4.46
C GLU A 604 -34.31 40.23 -3.00
N TYR A 605 -34.36 41.41 -2.37
CA TYR A 605 -33.85 41.63 -1.01
C TYR A 605 -34.95 41.97 0.00
N ARG A 606 -34.81 41.46 1.23
CA ARG A 606 -35.67 41.84 2.35
C ARG A 606 -35.12 43.09 3.03
N PHE A 607 -35.99 44.08 3.26
CA PHE A 607 -35.62 45.33 3.94
C PHE A 607 -36.18 45.36 5.35
N VAL A 608 -35.39 45.85 6.30
CA VAL A 608 -35.86 46.22 7.65
C VAL A 608 -35.53 47.69 7.87
N GLU A 609 -36.54 48.46 8.25
CA GLU A 609 -36.48 49.92 8.25
C GLU A 609 -36.54 50.48 9.66
N PHE A 610 -35.73 51.51 9.89
CA PHE A 610 -35.70 52.27 11.13
C PHE A 610 -35.70 53.76 10.81
N ASP A 611 -36.44 54.53 11.59
CA ASP A 611 -36.40 56.00 11.63
C ASP A 611 -35.61 56.51 12.85
N ASN A 612 -35.06 55.60 13.66
CA ASN A 612 -34.27 55.89 14.86
C ASN A 612 -32.97 55.08 14.86
N GLU A 613 -31.86 55.77 15.12
CA GLU A 613 -30.52 55.19 15.17
C GLU A 613 -30.33 54.16 16.29
N GLU A 614 -30.86 54.42 17.49
CA GLU A 614 -30.71 53.54 18.66
C GLU A 614 -31.44 52.20 18.44
N GLU A 615 -32.66 52.27 17.89
CA GLU A 615 -33.44 51.06 17.55
C GLU A 615 -32.76 50.25 16.45
N ALA A 616 -32.21 50.92 15.43
CA ALA A 616 -31.41 50.28 14.40
C ALA A 616 -30.20 49.57 14.99
N TYR A 617 -29.45 50.22 15.88
CA TYR A 617 -28.28 49.63 16.52
C TYR A 617 -28.64 48.38 17.35
N GLN A 618 -29.69 48.42 18.16
CA GLN A 618 -30.12 47.26 18.95
C GLN A 618 -30.57 46.10 18.06
N PHE A 619 -31.24 46.39 16.94
CA PHE A 619 -31.62 45.37 15.97
C PHE A 619 -30.39 44.76 15.28
N ILE A 620 -29.45 45.60 14.83
CA ILE A 620 -28.21 45.17 14.18
C ILE A 620 -27.41 44.28 15.14
N LYS A 621 -27.24 44.70 16.39
CA LYS A 621 -26.54 43.94 17.42
C LYS A 621 -27.16 42.57 17.71
N LYS A 622 -28.49 42.47 17.66
CA LYS A 622 -29.23 41.21 17.90
C LYS A 622 -29.24 40.28 16.69
N ASN A 623 -29.22 40.82 15.47
CA ASN A 623 -29.46 40.08 14.23
C ASN A 623 -28.29 40.14 13.22
N TYR A 624 -27.09 40.54 13.66
CA TYR A 624 -25.91 40.79 12.82
C TYR A 624 -25.58 39.67 11.82
N TYR A 625 -25.88 38.42 12.16
CA TYR A 625 -25.62 37.22 11.35
C TYR A 625 -26.54 37.07 10.13
N ASN A 626 -27.56 37.92 9.97
CA ASN A 626 -28.49 37.91 8.83
C ASN A 626 -28.45 39.21 8.02
N ILE A 627 -27.61 40.19 8.39
CA ILE A 627 -27.58 41.51 7.76
C ILE A 627 -26.47 41.53 6.73
N ILE A 628 -26.83 41.84 5.47
CA ILE A 628 -25.89 41.88 4.35
C ILE A 628 -25.43 43.28 3.99
N LEU A 629 -26.19 44.31 4.39
CA LEU A 629 -25.88 45.72 4.16
C LEU A 629 -26.67 46.59 5.14
N THR A 630 -26.02 47.60 5.71
CA THR A 630 -26.68 48.66 6.46
C THR A 630 -26.58 49.96 5.67
N VAL A 631 -27.72 50.59 5.39
CA VAL A 631 -27.81 51.87 4.69
C VAL A 631 -28.24 52.92 5.70
N VAL A 632 -27.47 54.00 5.82
CA VAL A 632 -27.67 55.01 6.86
C VAL A 632 -27.73 56.39 6.23
N ASP A 633 -28.80 57.14 6.48
CA ASP A 633 -28.84 58.54 6.11
C ASP A 633 -28.08 59.40 7.12
N THR A 634 -27.28 60.35 6.65
CA THR A 634 -26.49 61.23 7.51
C THR A 634 -27.35 62.14 8.40
N ASN A 635 -28.62 62.35 8.09
CA ASN A 635 -29.51 63.20 8.89
C ASN A 635 -30.24 62.43 9.99
N ILE A 636 -30.02 61.11 10.13
CA ILE A 636 -30.61 60.33 11.23
C ILE A 636 -30.22 60.86 12.61
N ASN A 637 -29.06 61.50 12.73
CA ASN A 637 -28.56 62.12 13.94
C ASN A 637 -27.88 63.45 13.60
N GLU A 638 -28.53 64.55 13.98
CA GLU A 638 -28.06 65.90 13.69
C GLU A 638 -26.82 66.30 14.52
N GLU A 639 -26.59 65.68 15.68
CA GLU A 639 -25.46 65.98 16.57
C GLU A 639 -24.18 65.24 16.15
N ASP A 640 -24.31 63.98 15.71
CA ASP A 640 -23.21 63.15 15.24
C ASP A 640 -23.63 62.24 14.06
N LYS A 641 -23.39 62.74 12.85
CA LYS A 641 -23.80 62.10 11.57
C LYS A 641 -23.22 60.69 11.35
N PHE A 642 -22.23 60.24 12.12
CA PHE A 642 -21.56 58.92 11.96
C PHE A 642 -21.55 58.07 13.23
N HIS A 643 -22.33 58.42 14.25
CA HIS A 643 -22.37 57.72 15.53
C HIS A 643 -22.64 56.20 15.40
N LEU A 644 -23.63 55.81 14.57
CA LEU A 644 -23.99 54.40 14.36
C LEU A 644 -22.82 53.59 13.81
N LEU A 645 -22.07 54.17 12.88
CA LEU A 645 -20.89 53.55 12.30
C LEU A 645 -19.83 53.36 13.39
N TYR A 646 -19.57 54.38 14.20
CA TYR A 646 -18.61 54.28 15.30
C TYR A 646 -18.98 53.18 16.31
N GLU A 647 -20.26 53.06 16.68
CA GLU A 647 -20.74 52.02 17.59
C GLU A 647 -20.71 50.60 16.98
N MET A 648 -20.92 50.49 15.66
CA MET A 648 -20.72 49.22 14.94
C MET A 648 -19.24 48.85 14.87
N LYS A 649 -18.35 49.81 14.60
CA LYS A 649 -16.89 49.58 14.48
C LYS A 649 -16.21 49.20 15.79
N LYS A 650 -16.79 49.52 16.95
CA LYS A 650 -16.32 49.03 18.26
C LYS A 650 -16.55 47.54 18.50
N ASN A 651 -17.39 46.88 17.71
CA ASN A 651 -17.76 45.49 17.88
C ASN A 651 -17.26 44.67 16.70
N ASP A 652 -16.27 43.80 16.93
CA ASP A 652 -15.61 42.99 15.91
C ASP A 652 -16.59 42.19 15.02
N LYS A 653 -17.78 41.84 15.54
CA LYS A 653 -18.80 41.11 14.78
C LYS A 653 -19.67 42.02 13.91
N LEU A 654 -19.84 43.28 14.29
CA LEU A 654 -20.65 44.26 13.56
C LEU A 654 -19.81 45.03 12.54
N ASP A 655 -18.50 45.18 12.79
CA ASP A 655 -17.53 45.76 11.87
C ASP A 655 -17.53 45.07 10.50
N GLU A 656 -17.90 43.79 10.45
CA GLU A 656 -17.96 42.99 9.23
C GLU A 656 -19.12 43.39 8.31
N ILE A 657 -20.19 43.99 8.83
CA ILE A 657 -21.36 44.37 8.03
C ILE A 657 -21.02 45.61 7.21
N PRO A 658 -21.18 45.59 5.87
CA PRO A 658 -20.88 46.75 5.05
C PRO A 658 -21.88 47.88 5.34
N VAL A 659 -21.38 49.12 5.43
CA VAL A 659 -22.21 50.30 5.71
C VAL A 659 -22.15 51.30 4.54
N LEU A 660 -23.32 51.61 3.98
CA LEU A 660 -23.52 52.59 2.91
C LEU A 660 -24.21 53.84 3.46
N TYR A 661 -23.52 54.98 3.43
CA TYR A 661 -24.15 56.25 3.82
C TYR A 661 -24.88 56.91 2.65
N THR A 662 -26.03 57.53 2.92
CA THR A 662 -26.69 58.45 1.99
C THR A 662 -26.75 59.85 2.58
N THR A 663 -26.60 60.89 1.76
CA THR A 663 -26.70 62.28 2.24
C THR A 663 -27.38 63.18 1.23
N GLY A 664 -28.15 64.16 1.70
CA GLY A 664 -28.66 65.26 0.88
C GLY A 664 -27.66 66.40 0.66
N ASP A 665 -26.57 66.41 1.43
CA ASP A 665 -25.57 67.47 1.39
C ASP A 665 -24.53 67.15 0.32
N ASN A 666 -24.52 67.91 -0.78
CA ASN A 666 -23.66 67.65 -1.94
C ASN A 666 -22.20 68.12 -1.76
N GLU A 667 -21.71 68.14 -0.51
CA GLU A 667 -20.34 68.53 -0.18
C GLU A 667 -19.42 67.30 -0.18
N ASN A 668 -18.40 67.30 -1.04
CA ASN A 668 -17.37 66.26 -1.08
C ASN A 668 -16.66 66.03 0.26
N VAL A 669 -16.71 67.01 1.18
CA VAL A 669 -16.14 66.93 2.52
C VAL A 669 -16.74 65.77 3.32
N TYR A 670 -18.04 65.49 3.19
CA TYR A 670 -18.68 64.39 3.92
C TYR A 670 -18.25 63.02 3.41
N LYS A 671 -17.87 62.91 2.13
CA LYS A 671 -17.37 61.67 1.53
C LYS A 671 -16.05 61.26 2.19
N ASP A 672 -15.12 62.20 2.31
CA ASP A 672 -13.83 61.97 2.96
C ASP A 672 -13.98 61.63 4.44
N ILE A 673 -14.94 62.26 5.13
CA ILE A 673 -15.22 61.99 6.55
C ILE A 673 -15.84 60.60 6.71
N ALA A 674 -16.81 60.21 5.87
CA ALA A 674 -17.45 58.90 5.93
C ALA A 674 -16.43 57.76 5.75
N PHE A 675 -15.56 57.85 4.75
CA PHE A 675 -14.51 56.84 4.51
C PHE A 675 -13.46 56.83 5.62
N LYS A 676 -13.06 57.99 6.17
CA LYS A 676 -12.15 58.06 7.32
C LYS A 676 -12.70 57.38 8.57
N ASN A 677 -14.03 57.40 8.75
CA ASN A 677 -14.71 56.73 9.86
C ASN A 677 -15.05 55.26 9.56
N GLY A 678 -14.66 54.74 8.39
CA GLY A 678 -14.79 53.32 8.04
C GLY A 678 -16.08 52.94 7.32
N ALA A 679 -16.79 53.88 6.69
CA ALA A 679 -17.91 53.56 5.81
C ALA A 679 -17.40 52.85 4.55
N ASP A 680 -18.15 51.87 4.04
CA ASP A 680 -17.77 51.10 2.85
C ASP A 680 -18.23 51.79 1.55
N GLY A 681 -19.27 52.62 1.63
CA GLY A 681 -19.77 53.41 0.50
C GLY A 681 -20.51 54.67 0.92
N MET A 682 -20.66 55.61 -0.02
CA MET A 682 -21.47 56.80 0.17
C MET A 682 -22.16 57.23 -1.13
N LEU A 683 -23.44 57.62 -1.04
CA LEU A 683 -24.28 58.12 -2.13
C LEU A 683 -24.87 59.50 -1.82
N PHE A 684 -24.95 60.36 -2.83
CA PHE A 684 -25.54 61.69 -2.72
C PHE A 684 -26.95 61.72 -3.29
N LYS A 685 -27.90 62.27 -2.52
CA LYS A 685 -29.29 62.45 -2.95
C LYS A 685 -29.41 63.74 -3.78
N PRO A 686 -30.17 63.73 -4.89
CA PRO A 686 -30.87 62.58 -5.47
C PRO A 686 -29.91 61.68 -6.28
N TYR A 687 -29.97 60.37 -6.05
CA TYR A 687 -29.29 59.34 -6.85
C TYR A 687 -30.30 58.61 -7.75
N ASP A 688 -29.85 58.06 -8.87
CA ASP A 688 -30.68 57.26 -9.77
C ASP A 688 -30.55 55.74 -9.51
N LYS A 689 -31.41 54.94 -10.17
CA LYS A 689 -31.44 53.47 -10.01
C LYS A 689 -30.11 52.82 -10.41
N TYR A 690 -29.45 53.34 -11.42
CA TYR A 690 -28.21 52.77 -11.95
C TYR A 690 -27.03 53.02 -11.00
N GLU A 691 -26.92 54.24 -10.47
CA GLU A 691 -25.89 54.63 -9.50
C GLU A 691 -26.03 53.84 -8.18
N LEU A 692 -27.28 53.65 -7.72
CA LEU A 692 -27.56 52.85 -6.54
C LEU A 692 -27.17 51.37 -6.75
N ASN A 693 -27.65 50.75 -7.83
CA ASN A 693 -27.39 49.33 -8.10
C ASN A 693 -25.89 49.04 -8.23
N ASN A 694 -25.15 49.85 -9.00
CA ASN A 694 -23.70 49.68 -9.14
C ASN A 694 -22.96 49.84 -7.81
N THR A 695 -23.40 50.77 -6.97
CA THR A 695 -22.77 50.98 -5.66
C THR A 695 -23.01 49.78 -4.74
N VAL A 696 -24.24 49.26 -4.70
CA VAL A 696 -24.58 48.08 -3.90
C VAL A 696 -23.88 46.82 -4.41
N GLU A 697 -23.86 46.58 -5.72
CA GLU A 697 -23.13 45.44 -6.32
C GLU A 697 -21.63 45.50 -6.01
N ARG A 698 -21.00 46.68 -6.16
CA ARG A 698 -19.59 46.88 -5.81
C ARG A 698 -19.32 46.57 -4.33
N LEU A 699 -20.20 47.01 -3.43
CA LEU A 699 -20.07 46.73 -2.00
C LEU A 699 -20.15 45.23 -1.70
N PHE A 700 -21.06 44.52 -2.36
CA PHE A 700 -21.16 43.07 -2.23
C PHE A 700 -19.93 42.34 -2.79
N GLU A 701 -19.39 42.77 -3.93
CA GLU A 701 -18.15 42.21 -4.45
C GLU A 701 -16.95 42.45 -3.52
N GLU A 702 -16.82 43.66 -2.98
CA GLU A 702 -15.74 44.02 -2.05
C GLU A 702 -15.86 43.26 -0.73
N HIS A 703 -17.07 43.14 -0.19
CA HIS A 703 -17.34 42.34 1.00
C HIS A 703 -17.03 40.86 0.77
N ARG A 704 -17.46 40.28 -0.36
CA ARG A 704 -17.08 38.91 -0.76
C ARG A 704 -15.57 38.73 -0.87
N LYS A 705 -14.85 39.70 -1.45
CA LYS A 705 -13.38 39.70 -1.52
C LYS A 705 -12.73 39.76 -0.13
N LYS A 706 -13.21 40.61 0.79
CA LYS A 706 -12.74 40.68 2.19
C LYS A 706 -12.97 39.35 2.92
N VAL A 707 -14.12 38.71 2.72
CA VAL A 707 -14.44 37.39 3.32
C VAL A 707 -13.55 36.29 2.73
N ILE A 708 -13.33 36.27 1.42
CA ILE A 708 -12.37 35.37 0.76
C ILE A 708 -10.95 35.61 1.27
N GLN A 709 -10.59 36.87 1.56
CA GLN A 709 -9.29 37.22 2.13
C GLN A 709 -9.14 36.80 3.60
N LYS A 710 -10.23 36.80 4.39
CA LYS A 710 -10.25 36.22 5.76
C LYS A 710 -10.19 34.68 5.73
N LEU A 711 -10.84 34.05 4.76
CA LEU A 711 -10.64 32.63 4.45
C LEU A 711 -9.17 32.31 4.14
N ARG A 712 -8.46 33.20 3.46
CA ARG A 712 -7.00 33.10 3.24
C ARG A 712 -6.16 33.25 4.52
N VAL A 713 -6.69 33.89 5.57
CA VAL A 713 -6.03 33.98 6.90
C VAL A 713 -6.22 32.68 7.69
N VAL A 714 -7.39 32.03 7.56
CA VAL A 714 -7.61 30.65 8.05
C VAL A 714 -6.79 29.65 7.24
N GLU A 715 -6.66 29.81 5.92
CA GLU A 715 -5.65 29.11 5.11
C GLU A 715 -4.21 29.45 5.56
N GLY A 716 -3.98 30.59 6.19
CA GLY A 716 -2.69 30.98 6.76
C GLY A 716 -2.25 30.01 7.86
N GLN A 717 -3.18 29.50 8.66
CA GLN A 717 -2.94 28.41 9.63
C GLN A 717 -2.70 27.04 8.95
N VAL A 718 -3.00 26.93 7.64
CA VAL A 718 -2.77 25.75 6.80
C VAL A 718 -1.50 25.90 5.94
N LYS A 719 -0.90 27.10 5.88
CA LYS A 719 0.31 27.44 5.11
C LYS A 719 1.57 27.58 5.95
N LEU A 720 1.41 27.87 7.24
CA LEU A 720 2.51 28.07 8.19
C LEU A 720 2.64 26.87 9.14
N ASP A 721 3.85 26.63 9.64
CA ASP A 721 4.13 25.70 10.72
C ASP A 721 3.71 26.32 12.05
N THR A 722 2.86 25.62 12.81
CA THR A 722 2.20 26.15 14.01
C THR A 722 3.16 26.47 15.16
N MET A 723 4.36 25.89 15.14
CA MET A 723 5.37 26.09 16.18
C MET A 723 6.31 27.25 15.83
N THR A 724 6.67 27.42 14.55
CA THR A 724 7.71 28.37 14.13
C THR A 724 7.19 29.61 13.42
N GLY A 725 5.96 29.61 12.90
CA GLY A 725 5.42 30.71 12.10
C GLY A 725 6.01 30.82 10.69
N LEU A 726 6.99 29.97 10.33
CA LEU A 726 7.53 29.84 8.97
C LEU A 726 6.55 29.09 8.07
N LEU A 727 6.78 29.10 6.75
CA LEU A 727 6.00 28.27 5.83
C LEU A 727 6.12 26.78 6.21
N ASN A 728 5.04 26.02 6.03
CA ASN A 728 5.11 24.57 6.09
C ASN A 728 5.60 24.01 4.75
N ARG A 729 6.05 22.75 4.79
CA ARG A 729 6.63 22.05 3.63
C ARG A 729 5.78 22.14 2.37
N LYS A 730 4.45 21.94 2.50
CA LYS A 730 3.52 21.89 1.36
C LYS A 730 3.42 23.24 0.66
N GLU A 731 3.27 24.33 1.40
CA GLU A 731 3.16 25.66 0.82
C GLU A 731 4.51 26.15 0.27
N PHE A 732 5.62 25.86 0.96
CA PHE A 732 6.96 26.17 0.48
C PHE A 732 7.25 25.51 -0.87
N GLU A 733 7.00 24.21 -1.00
CA GLU A 733 7.15 23.47 -2.26
C GLU A 733 6.32 24.09 -3.40
N ARG A 734 5.05 24.43 -3.12
CA ARG A 734 4.16 25.06 -4.09
C ARG A 734 4.72 26.39 -4.60
N GLN A 735 5.21 27.25 -3.71
CA GLN A 735 5.75 28.56 -4.09
C GLN A 735 7.08 28.46 -4.83
N VAL A 736 7.95 27.51 -4.46
CA VAL A 736 9.20 27.26 -5.21
C VAL A 736 8.88 26.76 -6.62
N ARG A 737 7.97 25.79 -6.77
CA ARG A 737 7.55 25.28 -8.10
C ARG A 737 6.97 26.38 -9.00
N LEU A 738 6.15 27.27 -8.44
CA LEU A 738 5.64 28.43 -9.17
C LEU A 738 6.76 29.38 -9.63
N PHE A 739 7.73 29.65 -8.76
CA PHE A 739 8.87 30.50 -9.13
C PHE A 739 9.71 29.86 -10.25
N LEU A 740 10.01 28.56 -10.14
CA LEU A 740 10.80 27.83 -11.13
C LEU A 740 10.08 27.68 -12.48
N SER A 741 8.75 27.70 -12.51
CA SER A 741 7.97 27.69 -13.76
C SER A 741 8.08 28.99 -14.57
N SER A 742 8.60 30.07 -13.97
CA SER A 742 8.83 31.35 -14.64
C SER A 742 10.23 31.36 -15.29
N SER A 743 10.32 31.32 -16.61
CA SER A 743 11.59 31.17 -17.33
C SER A 743 12.60 32.30 -17.09
N GLY A 744 13.86 31.95 -16.76
CA GLY A 744 15.02 32.85 -16.83
C GLY A 744 15.47 33.54 -15.53
N LYS A 745 14.98 33.15 -14.35
CA LYS A 745 15.38 33.74 -13.06
C LYS A 745 16.34 32.84 -12.30
N GLU A 746 17.43 33.39 -11.78
CA GLU A 746 18.35 32.67 -10.90
C GLU A 746 17.84 32.62 -9.45
N ALA A 747 18.08 31.51 -8.76
CA ALA A 747 17.68 31.32 -7.37
C ALA A 747 18.61 30.37 -6.63
N ILE A 748 18.53 30.36 -5.31
CA ILE A 748 19.35 29.50 -4.44
C ILE A 748 18.44 28.79 -3.45
N PHE A 749 18.66 27.48 -3.29
CA PHE A 749 17.94 26.63 -2.36
C PHE A 749 18.89 26.15 -1.26
N LEU A 750 18.45 26.31 -0.02
CA LEU A 750 19.19 25.96 1.19
C LEU A 750 18.42 24.88 1.95
N MET A 751 19.13 23.83 2.36
CA MET A 751 18.65 22.85 3.34
C MET A 751 19.45 23.02 4.63
N ILE A 752 18.78 23.05 5.78
CA ILE A 752 19.38 23.38 7.07
C ILE A 752 18.89 22.37 8.11
N ASP A 753 19.80 21.85 8.92
CA ASP A 753 19.52 20.86 9.97
C ASP A 753 20.24 21.22 11.27
N ILE A 754 19.54 21.09 12.41
CA ILE A 754 20.13 21.37 13.74
C ILE A 754 21.03 20.20 14.16
N ASP A 755 22.32 20.49 14.34
CA ASP A 755 23.30 19.47 14.71
C ASP A 755 23.04 18.91 16.11
N ASN A 756 22.95 17.59 16.21
CA ASN A 756 22.79 16.85 17.48
C ASN A 756 21.51 17.20 18.26
N PHE A 757 20.43 17.56 17.57
CA PHE A 757 19.16 17.97 18.19
C PHE A 757 18.60 16.94 19.19
N LYS A 758 18.72 15.64 18.91
CA LYS A 758 18.35 14.58 19.86
C LYS A 758 19.07 14.72 21.21
N GLY A 759 20.36 15.05 21.20
CA GLY A 759 21.13 15.29 22.41
C GLY A 759 20.66 16.50 23.21
N VAL A 760 20.08 17.52 22.54
CA VAL A 760 19.46 18.68 23.20
C VAL A 760 18.19 18.25 23.93
N ASN A 761 17.31 17.48 23.27
CA ASN A 761 16.09 16.96 23.87
C ASN A 761 16.39 16.03 25.05
N ASP A 762 17.35 15.13 24.89
CA ASP A 762 17.71 14.15 25.91
C ASP A 762 18.37 14.81 27.15
N SER A 763 19.09 15.92 26.97
CA SER A 763 19.83 16.59 28.05
C SER A 763 19.04 17.71 28.75
N LEU A 764 18.22 18.47 28.00
CA LEU A 764 17.54 19.68 28.50
C LEU A 764 16.00 19.57 28.45
N GLY A 765 15.46 18.47 27.90
CA GLY A 765 14.03 18.23 27.75
C GLY A 765 13.42 18.88 26.51
N HIS A 766 12.27 18.36 26.08
CA HIS A 766 11.59 18.76 24.84
C HIS A 766 11.21 20.24 24.78
N ILE A 767 10.89 20.88 25.91
CA ILE A 767 10.57 22.32 25.95
C ILE A 767 11.77 23.17 25.49
N MET A 768 12.99 22.77 25.86
CA MET A 768 14.21 23.46 25.43
C MET A 768 14.56 23.11 23.99
N GLY A 769 14.22 21.89 23.53
CA GLY A 769 14.28 21.54 22.10
C GLY A 769 13.34 22.39 21.24
N ASP A 770 12.11 22.60 21.67
CA ASP A 770 11.16 23.48 20.98
C ASP A 770 11.67 24.93 20.95
N GLN A 771 12.30 25.40 22.03
CA GLN A 771 12.94 26.72 22.05
C GLN A 771 14.12 26.82 21.06
N ALA A 772 14.90 25.74 20.89
CA ALA A 772 15.96 25.68 19.90
C ALA A 772 15.40 25.85 18.47
N ILE A 773 14.32 25.13 18.16
CA ILE A 773 13.62 25.19 16.88
C ILE A 773 13.08 26.61 16.62
N ILE A 774 12.41 27.21 17.62
CA ILE A 774 11.87 28.58 17.52
C ILE A 774 12.99 29.60 17.31
N ASN A 775 14.12 29.47 18.00
CA ASN A 775 15.24 30.39 17.85
C ASN A 775 15.87 30.31 16.45
N VAL A 776 16.05 29.09 15.91
CA VAL A 776 16.51 28.89 14.53
C VAL A 776 15.53 29.51 13.54
N ALA A 777 14.24 29.26 13.72
CA ALA A 777 13.20 29.84 12.87
C ALA A 777 13.24 31.37 12.83
N ASN A 778 13.31 32.03 13.99
CA ASN A 778 13.40 33.49 14.09
C ASN A 778 14.66 34.05 13.42
N ILE A 779 15.77 33.31 13.46
CA ILE A 779 17.01 33.71 12.77
C ILE A 779 16.84 33.61 11.26
N LEU A 780 16.20 32.56 10.76
CA LEU A 780 15.91 32.41 9.32
C LEU A 780 14.93 33.48 8.85
N ASP A 781 13.87 33.74 9.61
CA ASP A 781 12.87 34.76 9.28
C ASP A 781 13.47 36.17 9.26
N SER A 782 14.37 36.49 10.20
CA SER A 782 15.04 37.79 10.24
C SER A 782 16.21 37.92 9.26
N ALA A 783 16.87 36.82 8.88
CA ALA A 783 18.00 36.83 7.95
C ALA A 783 17.56 36.98 6.48
N PHE A 784 16.34 36.59 6.15
CA PHE A 784 15.82 36.57 4.79
C PHE A 784 14.57 37.46 4.67
N SER A 785 14.59 38.44 3.76
CA SER A 785 13.46 39.38 3.53
C SER A 785 12.17 38.67 3.07
N GLU A 786 11.01 39.35 3.17
CA GLU A 786 9.69 38.85 2.68
C GLU A 786 9.68 38.38 1.22
N GLU A 787 10.66 38.79 0.41
CA GLU A 787 10.78 38.36 -0.97
C GLU A 787 11.32 36.91 -1.10
N ASN A 788 12.04 36.42 -0.10
CA ASN A 788 12.57 35.05 -0.02
C ASN A 788 11.61 34.15 0.77
N LEU A 789 11.82 32.82 0.71
CA LEU A 789 10.96 31.87 1.41
C LEU A 789 11.76 31.15 2.50
N SER A 790 11.20 31.06 3.70
CA SER A 790 11.75 30.27 4.81
C SER A 790 10.69 29.27 5.28
N CYS A 791 11.11 28.03 5.54
CA CYS A 791 10.20 26.91 5.82
C CYS A 791 10.77 25.95 6.85
N ARG A 792 9.88 25.33 7.65
CA ARG A 792 10.19 24.15 8.44
C ARG A 792 9.60 22.90 7.75
N PHE A 793 10.45 21.91 7.51
CA PHE A 793 10.06 20.66 6.85
C PHE A 793 9.49 19.65 7.86
N GLY A 794 9.92 19.72 9.11
CA GLY A 794 9.48 18.90 10.23
C GLY A 794 10.66 18.60 11.17
N GLY A 795 10.40 18.31 12.44
CA GLY A 795 11.47 18.02 13.41
C GLY A 795 12.47 19.18 13.53
N ASP A 796 13.74 18.89 13.23
CA ASP A 796 14.91 19.76 13.25
C ASP A 796 15.36 20.27 11.85
N GLU A 797 14.56 20.01 10.80
CA GLU A 797 14.89 20.38 9.42
C GLU A 797 14.17 21.65 8.93
N PHE A 798 14.92 22.50 8.25
CA PHE A 798 14.47 23.77 7.68
C PHE A 798 14.96 23.93 6.24
N ALA A 799 14.23 24.71 5.45
CA ALA A 799 14.64 25.08 4.10
C ALA A 799 14.47 26.58 3.85
N VAL A 800 15.35 27.15 3.03
CA VAL A 800 15.25 28.54 2.57
C VAL A 800 15.39 28.59 1.06
N PHE A 801 14.58 29.41 0.40
CA PHE A 801 14.64 29.65 -1.03
C PHE A 801 14.85 31.14 -1.31
N ILE A 802 16.02 31.47 -1.84
CA ILE A 802 16.43 32.81 -2.16
C ILE A 802 16.10 33.09 -3.63
N LYS A 803 15.22 34.06 -3.89
CA LYS A 803 14.69 34.37 -5.23
C LYS A 803 15.61 35.29 -6.05
N ARG A 804 16.92 35.18 -5.85
CA ARG A 804 17.95 35.88 -6.63
C ARG A 804 19.18 35.00 -6.82
N GLY A 805 19.86 35.20 -7.94
CA GLY A 805 21.20 34.65 -8.16
C GLY A 805 22.25 35.38 -7.33
N MET A 806 23.35 34.68 -7.04
CA MET A 806 24.55 35.23 -6.43
C MET A 806 25.77 34.60 -7.11
N THR A 807 26.88 35.32 -7.12
CA THR A 807 28.18 34.72 -7.43
C THR A 807 28.60 33.75 -6.31
N ILE A 808 29.50 32.81 -6.61
CA ILE A 808 30.01 31.85 -5.63
C ILE A 808 30.66 32.57 -4.43
N ASP A 809 31.38 33.66 -4.67
CA ASP A 809 32.04 34.44 -3.60
C ASP A 809 31.02 35.16 -2.70
N GLU A 810 29.95 35.73 -3.27
CA GLU A 810 28.86 36.32 -2.50
C GLU A 810 28.12 35.27 -1.68
N LEU A 811 27.82 34.12 -2.28
CA LEU A 811 27.15 33.02 -1.62
C LEU A 811 27.98 32.47 -0.45
N ASN A 812 29.28 32.27 -0.65
CA ASN A 812 30.19 31.82 0.41
C ASN A 812 30.20 32.81 1.60
N ASN A 813 30.25 34.11 1.32
CA ASN A 813 30.22 35.14 2.36
C ASN A 813 28.87 35.14 3.10
N GLU A 814 27.75 35.05 2.39
CA GLU A 814 26.42 35.00 3.02
C GLU A 814 26.22 33.75 3.87
N MET A 815 26.72 32.59 3.40
CA MET A 815 26.62 31.33 4.14
C MET A 815 27.49 31.32 5.39
N GLU A 816 28.69 31.92 5.37
CA GLU A 816 29.48 32.10 6.60
C GLU A 816 28.78 33.03 7.61
N ILE A 817 28.13 34.10 7.14
CA ILE A 817 27.34 34.98 8.01
C ILE A 817 26.17 34.21 8.64
N LEU A 818 25.42 33.46 7.83
CA LEU A 818 24.27 32.67 8.28
C LEU A 818 24.70 31.59 9.28
N ARG A 819 25.76 30.84 8.96
CA ARG A 819 26.35 29.82 9.83
C ARG A 819 26.73 30.39 11.20
N ASN A 820 27.36 31.57 11.23
CA ASN A 820 27.72 32.22 12.49
C ASN A 820 26.51 32.68 13.29
N LYS A 821 25.43 33.13 12.62
CA LYS A 821 24.16 33.48 13.28
C LYS A 821 23.41 32.26 13.84
N LEU A 822 23.47 31.12 13.13
CA LEU A 822 22.83 29.86 13.53
C LEU A 822 23.57 29.12 14.66
N ARG A 823 24.67 29.68 15.17
CA ARG A 823 25.32 29.24 16.40
C ARG A 823 24.67 29.92 17.59
N ILE A 824 23.71 29.23 18.20
CA ILE A 824 22.93 29.77 19.31
C ILE A 824 23.14 28.99 20.61
N ASN A 825 22.90 29.67 21.73
CA ASN A 825 22.86 29.03 23.03
C ASN A 825 21.41 28.71 23.38
N VAL A 826 21.16 27.49 23.81
CA VAL A 826 19.88 27.06 24.36
C VAL A 826 20.15 26.55 25.77
N GLY A 827 19.81 27.35 26.77
CA GLY A 827 20.29 27.17 28.13
C GLY A 827 21.83 27.27 28.20
N GLU A 828 22.48 26.25 28.74
CA GLU A 828 23.95 26.17 28.83
C GLU A 828 24.59 25.48 27.62
N MET A 829 23.81 24.90 26.71
CA MET A 829 24.31 24.17 25.54
C MET A 829 24.45 25.08 24.32
N LYS A 830 25.56 24.92 23.59
CA LYS A 830 25.79 25.52 22.28
C LYS A 830 25.32 24.58 21.19
N ILE A 831 24.46 25.07 20.31
CA ILE A 831 24.00 24.34 19.14
C ILE A 831 24.46 25.03 17.86
N SER A 832 24.62 24.24 16.80
CA SER A 832 24.99 24.69 15.46
C SER A 832 24.07 24.05 14.44
N CYS A 833 24.09 24.55 13.21
CA CYS A 833 23.39 23.94 12.10
C CYS A 833 24.38 23.55 11.00
N SER A 834 24.06 22.46 10.29
CA SER A 834 24.69 22.12 9.01
C SER A 834 23.81 22.63 7.87
N ILE A 835 24.43 23.10 6.77
CA ILE A 835 23.72 23.73 5.65
C ILE A 835 24.15 23.11 4.32
N GLY A 836 23.20 22.74 3.47
CA GLY A 836 23.43 22.33 2.09
C GLY A 836 22.85 23.34 1.11
N VAL A 837 23.60 23.70 0.06
CA VAL A 837 23.23 24.78 -0.87
C VAL A 837 23.20 24.29 -2.31
N ALA A 838 22.14 24.64 -3.05
CA ALA A 838 22.01 24.38 -4.49
C ALA A 838 21.54 25.63 -5.24
N MET A 839 21.96 25.80 -6.49
CA MET A 839 21.71 26.98 -7.31
C MET A 839 20.87 26.62 -8.56
N PHE A 840 19.93 27.49 -8.92
CA PHE A 840 19.12 27.40 -10.13
C PHE A 840 19.42 28.59 -11.06
N PRO A 841 19.51 28.40 -12.39
CA PRO A 841 19.48 27.13 -13.11
C PRO A 841 20.84 26.42 -13.13
N ALA A 842 21.86 26.96 -12.45
CA ALA A 842 23.24 26.50 -12.54
C ALA A 842 23.41 24.99 -12.25
N HIS A 843 22.61 24.43 -11.34
CA HIS A 843 22.67 23.00 -11.02
C HIS A 843 21.54 22.20 -11.67
N VAL A 844 20.33 22.79 -11.86
CA VAL A 844 19.10 22.02 -12.16
C VAL A 844 18.00 22.85 -12.83
N THR A 845 16.97 22.20 -13.39
CA THR A 845 15.81 22.85 -14.04
C THR A 845 14.46 22.63 -13.33
N GLU A 846 14.40 21.82 -12.28
CA GLU A 846 13.14 21.45 -11.60
C GLU A 846 13.29 21.38 -10.07
N TYR A 847 12.18 21.55 -9.34
CA TYR A 847 12.17 21.57 -7.87
C TYR A 847 12.73 20.29 -7.25
N LYS A 848 12.32 19.12 -7.74
CA LYS A 848 12.69 17.82 -7.17
C LYS A 848 14.21 17.66 -7.17
N GLU A 849 14.84 18.03 -8.28
CA GLU A 849 16.28 18.00 -8.44
C GLU A 849 17.00 19.10 -7.64
N LEU A 850 16.40 20.29 -7.50
CA LEU A 850 16.96 21.37 -6.68
C LEU A 850 17.04 21.01 -5.19
N TYR A 851 15.97 20.44 -4.66
CA TYR A 851 15.93 19.85 -3.34
C TYR A 851 16.95 18.71 -3.22
N ARG A 852 17.04 17.85 -4.26
CA ARG A 852 17.99 16.73 -4.33
C ARG A 852 19.42 17.22 -4.10
N CYS A 853 19.87 18.22 -4.85
CA CYS A 853 21.22 18.77 -4.77
C CYS A 853 21.52 19.42 -3.40
N ALA A 854 20.58 20.20 -2.87
CA ALA A 854 20.77 20.87 -1.58
C ALA A 854 20.91 19.87 -0.42
N ASP A 855 20.11 18.82 -0.40
CA ASP A 855 20.19 17.77 0.63
C ASP A 855 21.46 16.91 0.50
N MET A 856 21.97 16.66 -0.71
CA MET A 856 23.29 16.04 -0.89
C MET A 856 24.42 16.87 -0.28
N ALA A 857 24.40 18.17 -0.54
CA ALA A 857 25.38 19.08 0.04
C ALA A 857 25.26 19.13 1.57
N LEU A 858 24.04 19.04 2.13
CA LEU A 858 23.82 18.97 3.58
C LEU A 858 24.46 17.71 4.19
N ILE A 859 24.26 16.54 3.57
CA ILE A 859 24.87 15.28 4.03
C ILE A 859 26.39 15.39 4.06
N GLN A 860 26.98 16.00 3.02
CA GLN A 860 28.43 16.22 2.97
C GLN A 860 28.90 17.19 4.07
N ALA A 861 28.15 18.26 4.34
CA ALA A 861 28.43 19.17 5.44
C ALA A 861 28.42 18.44 6.80
N LYS A 862 27.50 17.48 7.00
CA LYS A 862 27.48 16.63 8.20
C LYS A 862 28.68 15.69 8.26
N LYS A 863 29.06 15.04 7.15
CA LYS A 863 30.23 14.14 7.05
C LYS A 863 31.56 14.85 7.33
N LEU A 864 31.70 16.08 6.88
CA LEU A 864 32.91 16.90 7.05
C LEU A 864 33.06 17.47 8.47
N GLY A 865 32.23 17.07 9.44
CA GLY A 865 32.35 17.47 10.84
C GLY A 865 31.27 18.40 11.39
N LYS A 866 30.13 18.56 10.68
CA LYS A 866 28.99 19.41 11.06
C LYS A 866 29.33 20.90 11.22
N ASN A 867 28.38 21.75 11.60
CA ASN A 867 28.61 23.18 11.86
C ASN A 867 29.32 23.90 10.69
N GLN A 868 28.86 23.64 9.47
CA GLN A 868 29.40 24.19 8.24
C GLN A 868 28.35 24.16 7.14
N PHE A 869 28.66 24.81 6.02
CA PHE A 869 27.86 24.69 4.81
C PHE A 869 28.66 24.01 3.71
N GLN A 870 27.96 23.43 2.74
CA GLN A 870 28.53 22.97 1.47
C GLN A 870 27.65 23.46 0.32
N ILE A 871 28.29 23.96 -0.74
CA ILE A 871 27.63 24.26 -2.01
C ILE A 871 27.78 23.05 -2.90
N TYR A 872 26.67 22.59 -3.50
CA TYR A 872 26.69 21.49 -4.44
C TYR A 872 27.60 21.82 -5.63
N THR A 873 28.60 20.98 -5.86
CA THR A 873 29.63 21.14 -6.91
C THR A 873 29.51 20.12 -8.04
N GLY A 874 28.59 19.15 -7.92
CA GLY A 874 28.41 18.06 -8.89
C GLY A 874 29.40 16.91 -8.72
N ASN A 875 30.46 17.09 -7.91
CA ASN A 875 31.46 16.07 -7.59
C ASN A 875 31.12 15.28 -6.32
N GLU A 876 30.02 15.60 -5.65
CA GLU A 876 29.52 14.82 -4.53
C GLU A 876 29.08 13.45 -5.05
N GLU A 877 29.63 12.37 -4.48
CA GLU A 877 29.22 10.99 -4.81
C GLU A 877 27.70 10.92 -4.93
N MET A 878 27.23 10.63 -6.15
CA MET A 878 25.83 10.67 -6.54
C MET A 878 25.00 9.80 -5.61
N SER A 879 24.36 10.43 -4.61
CA SER A 879 23.41 9.74 -3.76
C SER A 879 22.11 9.56 -4.53
N MET A 880 21.57 8.35 -4.39
CA MET A 880 20.41 7.78 -5.06
C MET A 880 19.17 8.71 -5.07
N PRO A 881 18.17 8.45 -5.93
CA PRO A 881 16.91 9.19 -5.97
C PRO A 881 16.30 9.32 -4.56
N ILE A 882 15.59 10.42 -4.30
CA ILE A 882 15.13 10.83 -2.95
C ILE A 882 14.36 9.74 -2.19
N ASP A 883 13.68 8.81 -2.86
CA ASP A 883 13.01 7.65 -2.25
C ASP A 883 13.97 6.55 -1.73
N VAL A 884 15.28 6.71 -1.93
CA VAL A 884 16.31 5.70 -1.61
C VAL A 884 17.47 6.30 -0.79
N ARG A 885 17.36 7.57 -0.36
CA ARG A 885 18.45 8.25 0.38
C ARG A 885 18.78 7.65 1.74
N ASN A 886 17.81 7.00 2.37
CA ASN A 886 18.07 6.26 3.61
C ASN A 886 18.67 4.85 3.37
N MET A 887 18.88 4.43 2.11
CA MET A 887 19.29 3.07 1.74
C MET A 887 20.50 3.01 0.76
N GLY A 888 21.19 4.13 0.48
CA GLY A 888 22.31 4.14 -0.48
C GLY A 888 23.47 3.19 -0.13
N TRP A 889 23.73 2.99 1.15
CA TRP A 889 24.71 2.01 1.64
C TRP A 889 24.26 0.55 1.40
N LEU A 890 22.94 0.31 1.34
CA LEU A 890 22.31 -1.01 1.22
C LEU A 890 22.42 -1.57 -0.21
N ILE A 891 22.48 -0.67 -1.20
CA ILE A 891 22.73 -1.04 -2.60
C ILE A 891 24.23 -1.23 -2.86
N GLU A 892 25.09 -0.43 -2.22
CA GLU A 892 26.55 -0.61 -2.29
C GLU A 892 27.00 -1.95 -1.65
N GLU A 893 26.36 -2.39 -0.55
CA GLU A 893 26.62 -3.66 0.15
C GLU A 893 25.79 -4.85 -0.38
N SER A 894 24.97 -4.65 -1.43
CA SER A 894 24.19 -5.73 -2.03
C SER A 894 25.10 -6.70 -2.82
N HIS A 895 24.82 -7.99 -2.72
CA HIS A 895 25.48 -9.04 -3.51
C HIS A 895 24.96 -9.12 -4.95
N GLU A 896 23.89 -8.38 -5.28
CA GLU A 896 23.36 -8.30 -6.64
C GLU A 896 24.25 -7.39 -7.50
N ILE A 897 24.54 -7.79 -8.74
CA ILE A 897 25.33 -6.98 -9.67
C ILE A 897 24.43 -5.88 -10.23
N ILE A 898 24.63 -4.65 -9.77
CA ILE A 898 23.83 -3.50 -10.16
C ILE A 898 24.71 -2.41 -10.76
N PHE A 899 24.37 -1.98 -11.97
CA PHE A 899 24.96 -0.80 -12.58
C PHE A 899 23.89 0.07 -13.26
N ILE A 900 24.12 1.37 -13.29
CA ILE A 900 23.18 2.35 -13.82
C ILE A 900 23.84 3.08 -14.97
N CYS A 901 23.12 3.20 -16.09
CA CYS A 901 23.58 3.93 -17.27
C CYS A 901 22.64 5.08 -17.62
N ASN A 902 23.18 6.13 -18.21
CA ASN A 902 22.36 7.17 -18.84
C ASN A 902 21.60 6.57 -20.04
N GLU A 903 20.30 6.82 -20.16
CA GLU A 903 19.48 6.23 -21.23
C GLU A 903 19.91 6.67 -22.64
N LYS A 904 20.38 7.90 -22.82
CA LYS A 904 20.76 8.44 -24.14
C LYS A 904 22.24 8.26 -24.45
N THR A 905 23.13 8.60 -23.53
CA THR A 905 24.59 8.55 -23.78
C THR A 905 25.17 7.16 -23.54
N LYS A 906 24.45 6.30 -22.81
CA LYS A 906 24.89 4.98 -22.34
C LYS A 906 26.13 5.02 -21.43
N GLU A 907 26.47 6.19 -20.89
CA GLU A 907 27.56 6.36 -19.93
C GLU A 907 27.16 5.78 -18.57
N LEU A 908 28.10 5.11 -17.90
CA LEU A 908 27.94 4.55 -16.57
C LEU A 908 27.81 5.67 -15.54
N LEU A 909 26.70 5.69 -14.84
CA LEU A 909 26.37 6.67 -13.80
C LEU A 909 26.67 6.14 -12.40
N TYR A 910 26.56 4.83 -12.20
CA TYR A 910 26.81 4.19 -10.91
C TYR A 910 27.07 2.69 -11.08
N MET A 911 27.88 2.13 -10.20
CA MET A 911 28.10 0.69 -10.05
C MET A 911 28.25 0.39 -8.57
N ASN A 912 27.52 -0.62 -8.08
CA ASN A 912 27.71 -1.07 -6.71
C ASN A 912 28.97 -1.96 -6.58
N ARG A 913 29.32 -2.31 -5.34
CA ARG A 913 30.53 -3.11 -5.05
C ARG A 913 30.56 -4.43 -5.80
N ALA A 914 29.46 -5.19 -5.80
CA ALA A 914 29.36 -6.46 -6.53
C ALA A 914 29.59 -6.26 -8.04
N ALA A 915 29.07 -5.19 -8.64
CA ALA A 915 29.32 -4.88 -10.05
C ALA A 915 30.77 -4.50 -10.34
N LYS A 916 31.43 -3.76 -9.45
CA LYS A 916 32.87 -3.44 -9.57
C LYS A 916 33.74 -4.71 -9.43
N GLU A 917 33.31 -5.68 -8.62
CA GLU A 917 34.07 -6.90 -8.36
C GLU A 917 33.90 -7.98 -9.44
N GLU A 918 32.72 -8.08 -10.07
CA GLU A 918 32.36 -9.17 -11.00
C GLU A 918 32.35 -8.79 -12.49
N LEU A 919 32.16 -7.51 -12.85
CA LEU A 919 32.04 -7.10 -14.26
C LEU A 919 33.35 -6.59 -14.87
N THR A 920 34.41 -6.44 -14.08
CA THR A 920 35.68 -5.85 -14.51
C THR A 920 36.84 -6.74 -14.07
N SER A 921 37.81 -6.95 -14.96
CA SER A 921 39.06 -7.65 -14.63
C SER A 921 40.03 -6.77 -13.84
N ASP A 922 40.01 -5.45 -14.10
CA ASP A 922 40.81 -4.43 -13.42
C ASP A 922 39.97 -3.62 -12.42
N LYS A 923 40.13 -3.95 -11.14
CA LYS A 923 39.36 -3.37 -10.01
C LYS A 923 39.81 -1.96 -9.61
N THR A 924 40.85 -1.43 -10.24
CA THR A 924 41.42 -0.10 -9.92
C THR A 924 40.99 0.99 -10.90
N LYS A 925 40.34 0.60 -12.00
CA LYS A 925 39.96 1.50 -13.09
C LYS A 925 38.65 2.22 -12.77
N GLU A 926 38.64 3.55 -12.90
CA GLU A 926 37.42 4.34 -12.74
C GLU A 926 36.58 4.27 -14.02
N LEU A 927 35.42 3.61 -13.94
CA LEU A 927 34.57 3.31 -15.09
C LEU A 927 33.34 4.22 -15.19
N ILE A 928 33.05 4.99 -14.15
CA ILE A 928 31.96 5.95 -14.11
C ILE A 928 32.25 7.07 -15.13
N GLY A 929 31.26 7.41 -15.95
CA GLY A 929 31.37 8.35 -17.06
C GLY A 929 31.79 7.74 -18.40
N LEU A 930 32.21 6.46 -18.44
CA LEU A 930 32.51 5.75 -19.69
C LEU A 930 31.29 4.98 -20.19
N LYS A 931 31.20 4.76 -21.50
CA LYS A 931 30.06 4.08 -22.12
C LYS A 931 30.04 2.60 -21.78
N CYS A 932 28.93 2.11 -21.22
CA CYS A 932 28.82 0.76 -20.70
C CYS A 932 29.12 -0.36 -21.72
N HIS A 933 28.84 -0.15 -23.00
CA HIS A 933 29.14 -1.12 -24.05
C HIS A 933 30.63 -1.20 -24.38
N GLU A 934 31.36 -0.08 -24.30
CA GLU A 934 32.80 -0.03 -24.54
C GLU A 934 33.56 -0.55 -23.30
N THR A 935 33.06 -0.31 -22.08
CA THR A 935 33.78 -0.65 -20.83
C THR A 935 33.40 -1.96 -20.16
N ILE A 936 32.13 -2.36 -20.16
CA ILE A 936 31.70 -3.61 -19.49
C ILE A 936 31.61 -4.76 -20.50
N TRP A 937 31.19 -4.47 -21.74
CA TRP A 937 30.88 -5.51 -22.72
C TRP A 937 31.93 -5.64 -23.84
N ASP A 938 32.96 -4.79 -23.83
CA ASP A 938 34.02 -4.69 -24.85
C ASP A 938 33.48 -4.68 -26.29
N SER A 939 32.44 -3.88 -26.52
CA SER A 939 31.71 -3.75 -27.78
C SER A 939 31.81 -2.33 -28.33
N ASN A 940 32.05 -2.23 -29.64
CA ASN A 940 32.16 -0.95 -30.36
C ASN A 940 30.82 -0.25 -30.64
N ALA A 941 29.70 -0.86 -30.23
CA ALA A 941 28.37 -0.30 -30.39
C ALA A 941 27.45 -0.66 -29.20
N PRO A 942 26.45 0.18 -28.87
CA PRO A 942 25.41 -0.16 -27.92
C PRO A 942 24.72 -1.46 -28.34
N CYS A 943 24.29 -2.28 -27.39
CA CYS A 943 23.55 -3.50 -27.72
C CYS A 943 22.28 -3.17 -28.53
N GLU A 944 21.88 -4.04 -29.47
CA GLU A 944 20.70 -3.83 -30.35
C GLU A 944 19.38 -3.60 -29.59
N HIS A 945 19.38 -3.88 -28.29
CA HIS A 945 18.20 -3.81 -27.43
C HIS A 945 18.06 -2.45 -26.75
N CYS A 946 19.14 -1.68 -26.59
CA CYS A 946 19.17 -0.43 -25.83
C CYS A 946 18.23 0.67 -26.36
N ASP A 947 17.79 0.58 -27.62
CA ASP A 947 16.88 1.52 -28.27
C ASP A 947 15.42 1.02 -28.39
N LYS A 948 15.13 -0.23 -27.99
CA LYS A 948 13.77 -0.84 -28.06
C LYS A 948 13.02 -0.86 -26.72
N PHE A 949 13.60 -0.37 -25.64
CA PHE A 949 13.04 -0.41 -24.27
C PHE A 949 12.14 0.80 -23.95
N CYS A 950 11.05 0.97 -24.70
CA CYS A 950 10.00 1.94 -24.38
C CYS A 950 8.63 1.24 -24.40
N ASN A 951 8.15 0.89 -23.20
CA ASN A 951 6.77 0.57 -22.76
C ASN A 951 6.66 -0.76 -21.99
N GLU A 952 6.35 -0.62 -20.70
CA GLU A 952 5.67 -1.51 -19.73
C GLU A 952 5.93 -3.03 -19.62
N LEU A 953 6.86 -3.66 -20.35
CA LEU A 953 7.27 -5.05 -20.04
C LEU A 953 8.78 -5.17 -19.83
N ILE A 954 9.17 -5.68 -18.65
CA ILE A 954 10.53 -6.14 -18.34
C ILE A 954 10.92 -7.18 -19.39
N LYS A 955 12.02 -6.95 -20.11
CA LYS A 955 12.63 -7.95 -21.00
C LYS A 955 14.02 -8.32 -20.48
N GLU A 956 14.24 -9.62 -20.38
CA GLU A 956 15.51 -10.26 -20.03
C GLU A 956 16.37 -10.43 -21.28
N VAL A 957 17.66 -10.10 -21.20
CA VAL A 957 18.60 -10.22 -22.33
C VAL A 957 19.91 -10.82 -21.84
N ASP A 958 20.42 -11.83 -22.55
CA ASP A 958 21.70 -12.46 -22.26
C ASP A 958 22.83 -11.73 -22.98
N VAL A 959 23.82 -11.25 -22.23
CA VAL A 959 24.97 -10.49 -22.75
C VAL A 959 26.26 -11.11 -22.27
N LYS A 960 27.17 -11.38 -23.21
CA LYS A 960 28.49 -11.94 -22.91
C LYS A 960 29.48 -10.81 -22.64
N ASN A 961 30.19 -10.90 -21.53
CA ASN A 961 31.34 -10.05 -21.23
C ASN A 961 32.60 -10.75 -21.75
N GLU A 962 33.27 -10.17 -22.73
CA GLU A 962 34.47 -10.77 -23.33
C GLU A 962 35.70 -10.69 -22.40
N ASP A 963 35.76 -9.68 -21.53
CA ASP A 963 36.87 -9.46 -20.60
C ASP A 963 36.87 -10.48 -19.44
N THR A 964 35.68 -10.84 -18.94
CA THR A 964 35.54 -11.86 -17.88
C THR A 964 35.21 -13.27 -18.40
N GLY A 965 34.83 -13.39 -19.68
CA GLY A 965 34.43 -14.65 -20.32
C GLY A 965 33.06 -15.20 -19.87
N LYS A 966 32.34 -14.47 -19.02
CA LYS A 966 31.05 -14.84 -18.44
C LYS A 966 29.87 -14.26 -19.25
N THR A 967 28.71 -14.90 -19.17
CA THR A 967 27.46 -14.43 -19.81
C THR A 967 26.43 -14.12 -18.74
N TYR A 968 25.80 -12.95 -18.84
CA TYR A 968 24.90 -12.41 -17.83
C TYR A 968 23.51 -12.18 -18.40
N ASN A 969 22.47 -12.54 -17.66
CA ASN A 969 21.11 -12.12 -17.94
C ASN A 969 20.90 -10.74 -17.33
N ILE A 970 20.51 -9.77 -18.16
CA ILE A 970 20.35 -8.38 -17.74
C ILE A 970 18.88 -8.02 -17.76
N ARG A 971 18.37 -7.64 -16.59
CA ARG A 971 17.05 -7.02 -16.41
C ARG A 971 17.23 -5.52 -16.28
N ILE A 972 16.48 -4.75 -17.07
CA ILE A 972 16.65 -3.31 -17.18
C ILE A 972 15.37 -2.60 -16.80
N ARG A 973 15.47 -1.63 -15.89
CA ARG A 973 14.37 -0.74 -15.53
C ARG A 973 14.72 0.69 -15.89
N LYS A 974 13.88 1.33 -16.71
CA LYS A 974 13.98 2.76 -16.98
C LYS A 974 13.39 3.53 -15.80
N VAL A 975 14.18 4.42 -15.22
CA VAL A 975 13.75 5.29 -14.12
C VAL A 975 13.98 6.75 -14.50
N PRO A 976 13.13 7.67 -14.04
CA PRO A 976 13.44 9.10 -14.12
C PRO A 976 14.76 9.35 -13.37
N TRP A 977 15.71 10.00 -14.04
CA TRP A 977 17.03 10.32 -13.46
C TRP A 977 17.48 11.68 -14.00
N ASN A 978 17.53 12.68 -13.11
CA ASN A 978 17.74 14.08 -13.45
C ASN A 978 16.69 14.59 -14.49
N SER A 979 17.11 15.38 -15.49
CA SER A 979 16.28 15.89 -16.60
C SER A 979 16.03 14.89 -17.76
N GLY A 980 16.33 13.61 -17.52
CA GLY A 980 16.17 12.54 -18.49
C GLY A 980 15.82 11.22 -17.81
N TYR A 981 16.25 10.12 -18.41
CA TYR A 981 16.04 8.80 -17.86
C TYR A 981 17.38 8.09 -17.66
N ALA A 982 17.46 7.24 -16.65
CA ALA A 982 18.52 6.27 -16.49
C ALA A 982 17.97 4.87 -16.62
N LEU A 983 18.83 3.95 -17.04
CA LEU A 983 18.56 2.54 -17.09
C LEU A 983 19.28 1.90 -15.90
N ILE A 984 18.51 1.35 -14.96
CA ILE A 984 19.05 0.50 -13.89
C ILE A 984 19.15 -0.91 -14.44
N HIS A 985 20.35 -1.46 -14.46
CA HIS A 985 20.64 -2.81 -14.92
C HIS A 985 20.91 -3.70 -13.71
N PHE A 986 20.14 -4.78 -13.61
CA PHE A 986 20.38 -5.90 -12.72
C PHE A 986 20.96 -7.03 -13.57
N ALA A 987 22.19 -7.45 -13.27
CA ALA A 987 22.84 -8.53 -14.00
C ALA A 987 22.93 -9.79 -13.13
N GLU A 988 22.61 -10.94 -13.72
CA GLU A 988 22.73 -12.25 -13.11
C GLU A 988 23.68 -13.10 -13.96
N ASP A 989 24.75 -13.65 -13.39
CA ASP A 989 25.67 -14.53 -14.11
C ASP A 989 24.96 -15.85 -14.45
N ILE A 990 24.71 -16.07 -15.74
CA ILE A 990 24.04 -17.25 -16.28
C ILE A 990 24.98 -18.11 -17.13
N THR A 991 26.30 -17.94 -17.00
CA THR A 991 27.30 -18.65 -17.82
C THR A 991 27.09 -20.16 -17.76
N LYS A 992 26.74 -20.71 -16.58
CA LYS A 992 26.38 -22.12 -16.42
C LYS A 992 25.04 -22.48 -17.10
N LYS A 993 24.04 -21.60 -17.03
CA LYS A 993 22.70 -21.77 -17.62
C LYS A 993 22.74 -21.82 -19.15
N ILE A 994 23.57 -21.00 -19.80
CA ILE A 994 23.76 -21.00 -21.26
C ILE A 994 24.59 -22.19 -21.74
N GLN A 995 25.55 -22.68 -20.93
CA GLN A 995 26.22 -23.94 -21.21
C GLN A 995 25.21 -25.09 -21.21
N ASP A 996 24.22 -25.07 -20.31
CA ASP A 996 23.11 -26.03 -20.29
C ASP A 996 22.17 -25.87 -21.50
N ASP A 997 21.78 -24.63 -21.87
CA ASP A 997 20.88 -24.36 -23.01
C ASP A 997 21.51 -24.65 -24.39
N ASN A 998 22.82 -24.46 -24.55
CA ASN A 998 23.54 -24.87 -25.78
C ASN A 998 23.59 -26.39 -25.93
N ILE A 999 23.58 -27.15 -24.83
CA ILE A 999 23.42 -28.60 -24.85
C ILE A 999 21.99 -28.97 -25.32
N ILE A 1000 20.97 -28.20 -24.93
CA ILE A 1000 19.56 -28.38 -25.37
C ILE A 1000 19.37 -28.08 -26.85
N ASN A 1001 19.86 -26.93 -27.32
CA ASN A 1001 19.72 -26.54 -28.73
C ASN A 1001 20.56 -27.46 -29.64
N GLY A 1002 21.75 -27.87 -29.20
CA GLY A 1002 22.52 -28.93 -29.87
C GLY A 1002 21.78 -30.28 -29.92
N MET A 1003 20.98 -30.62 -28.90
CA MET A 1003 20.10 -31.78 -28.93
C MET A 1003 18.90 -31.62 -29.87
N LEU A 1004 18.32 -30.42 -29.98
CA LEU A 1004 17.19 -30.11 -30.87
C LEU A 1004 17.59 -30.09 -32.35
N ASP A 1005 18.75 -29.56 -32.70
CA ASP A 1005 19.27 -29.56 -34.07
C ASP A 1005 19.69 -30.98 -34.51
N ASN A 1006 20.19 -31.82 -33.59
CA ASN A 1006 20.42 -33.24 -33.84
C ASN A 1006 19.12 -34.05 -34.05
N ILE A 1007 17.97 -33.56 -33.57
CA ILE A 1007 16.65 -34.16 -33.82
C ILE A 1007 16.06 -33.67 -35.16
N ARG A 1008 16.39 -32.45 -35.59
CA ARG A 1008 15.94 -31.85 -36.87
C ARG A 1008 16.62 -32.45 -38.11
N PHE A 1009 17.83 -32.97 -37.99
CA PHE A 1009 18.65 -33.43 -39.14
C PHE A 1009 18.16 -34.69 -39.89
N GLY A 1010 16.89 -35.08 -39.75
CA GLY A 1010 16.33 -36.26 -40.42
C GLY A 1010 14.87 -36.18 -40.85
N LEU A 1011 14.23 -35.01 -40.86
CA LEU A 1011 12.78 -34.89 -41.11
C LEU A 1011 12.46 -33.74 -42.09
N GLU A 1012 11.70 -34.04 -43.15
CA GLU A 1012 11.32 -33.10 -44.22
C GLU A 1012 10.41 -31.96 -43.71
N GLU A 1013 10.52 -30.81 -44.37
CA GLU A 1013 10.39 -29.44 -43.80
C GLU A 1013 8.99 -28.91 -43.43
N GLU A 1014 7.85 -29.57 -43.68
CA GLU A 1014 6.61 -28.78 -43.80
C GLU A 1014 5.42 -28.98 -42.83
N LYS A 1015 5.39 -29.89 -41.85
CA LYS A 1015 4.21 -29.98 -40.94
C LYS A 1015 4.52 -30.43 -39.52
N TYR A 1016 4.94 -29.50 -38.65
CA TYR A 1016 5.07 -29.76 -37.22
C TYR A 1016 4.49 -28.63 -36.37
N ILE A 1017 3.81 -29.00 -35.28
CA ILE A 1017 3.36 -28.08 -34.22
C ILE A 1017 4.13 -28.46 -32.94
N TYR A 1018 4.68 -27.46 -32.25
CA TYR A 1018 5.39 -27.62 -30.99
C TYR A 1018 4.54 -27.15 -29.80
N TRP A 1019 4.61 -27.88 -28.69
CA TRP A 1019 3.90 -27.60 -27.45
C TRP A 1019 4.90 -27.40 -26.31
N HIS A 1020 4.67 -26.39 -25.47
CA HIS A 1020 5.45 -26.15 -24.25
C HIS A 1020 4.50 -25.96 -23.06
N VAL A 1021 4.70 -26.76 -22.02
CA VAL A 1021 3.95 -26.66 -20.76
C VAL A 1021 4.92 -26.33 -19.64
N SER A 1022 4.76 -25.15 -19.03
CA SER A 1022 5.49 -24.76 -17.82
C SER A 1022 4.83 -25.42 -16.61
N MET A 1023 5.58 -26.24 -15.88
CA MET A 1023 5.03 -26.99 -14.74
C MET A 1023 4.78 -26.15 -13.47
N ASP A 1024 5.30 -24.91 -13.39
CA ASP A 1024 5.16 -24.06 -12.19
C ASP A 1024 3.95 -23.13 -12.24
N THR A 1025 3.40 -22.89 -13.43
CA THR A 1025 2.34 -21.88 -13.65
C THR A 1025 1.01 -22.46 -14.11
N ASN A 1026 0.96 -23.75 -14.48
CA ASN A 1026 -0.20 -24.40 -15.11
C ASN A 1026 -0.68 -23.71 -16.41
N ILE A 1027 0.16 -22.94 -17.08
CA ILE A 1027 -0.14 -22.26 -18.35
C ILE A 1027 0.44 -23.08 -19.51
N CYS A 1028 -0.38 -23.38 -20.51
CA CYS A 1028 0.01 -24.03 -21.75
C CYS A 1028 0.13 -22.97 -22.86
N ASP A 1029 1.28 -22.86 -23.52
CA ASP A 1029 1.49 -21.91 -24.63
C ASP A 1029 1.70 -22.67 -25.94
N LEU A 1030 0.92 -22.31 -26.96
CA LEU A 1030 0.82 -23.02 -28.25
C LEU A 1030 1.44 -22.15 -29.34
N GLY A 1031 2.68 -22.44 -29.71
CA GLY A 1031 3.34 -21.81 -30.84
C GLY A 1031 3.01 -22.52 -32.15
N THR A 1032 2.16 -21.93 -32.99
CA THR A 1032 1.98 -22.38 -34.38
C THR A 1032 2.69 -21.42 -35.34
N LYS A 1033 3.36 -21.96 -36.37
CA LYS A 1033 3.89 -21.18 -37.50
C LYS A 1033 2.93 -21.12 -38.69
N THR A 1034 1.71 -21.66 -38.59
CA THR A 1034 0.70 -21.65 -39.65
C THR A 1034 -0.67 -21.25 -39.10
N LYS A 1035 -1.30 -20.27 -39.77
CA LYS A 1035 -2.63 -19.70 -39.45
C LYS A 1035 -3.76 -20.73 -39.67
N GLU A 1036 -4.02 -21.66 -38.76
CA GLU A 1036 -5.35 -22.29 -38.65
C GLU A 1036 -5.66 -22.64 -37.19
N THR A 1037 -6.84 -22.22 -36.74
CA THR A 1037 -7.42 -22.46 -35.41
C THR A 1037 -8.14 -23.82 -35.38
N PHE A 1038 -7.96 -24.62 -34.32
CA PHE A 1038 -8.64 -25.91 -34.15
C PHE A 1038 -9.20 -26.04 -32.72
N ASN A 1039 -10.38 -26.66 -32.59
CA ASN A 1039 -11.04 -26.96 -31.32
C ASN A 1039 -10.87 -28.46 -30.97
N VAL A 1040 -10.66 -28.75 -29.68
CA VAL A 1040 -10.45 -30.11 -29.16
C VAL A 1040 -11.41 -30.33 -27.98
N GLU A 1041 -12.23 -31.37 -28.05
CA GLU A 1041 -13.02 -31.87 -26.91
C GLU A 1041 -12.65 -33.32 -26.59
N ALA A 1042 -12.68 -33.65 -25.29
CA ALA A 1042 -12.54 -34.99 -24.74
C ALA A 1042 -13.88 -35.41 -24.11
N ASP A 1043 -14.28 -36.68 -24.31
CA ASP A 1043 -15.60 -37.16 -23.90
C ASP A 1043 -15.85 -36.98 -22.38
N ASN A 1044 -16.99 -36.34 -22.07
CA ASN A 1044 -17.58 -36.00 -20.76
C ASN A 1044 -17.06 -34.76 -20.01
N VAL A 1045 -17.05 -33.58 -20.66
CA VAL A 1045 -17.09 -32.28 -19.96
C VAL A 1045 -17.97 -31.29 -20.75
N ASP A 1046 -18.78 -30.49 -20.05
CA ASP A 1046 -19.43 -29.31 -20.63
C ASP A 1046 -18.42 -28.14 -20.77
N TYR A 1047 -17.96 -27.95 -22.03
CA TYR A 1047 -17.40 -26.78 -22.74
C TYR A 1047 -16.09 -26.06 -22.30
N ILE A 1048 -15.15 -25.91 -23.27
CA ILE A 1048 -14.14 -24.83 -23.34
C ILE A 1048 -14.18 -24.22 -24.75
N GLU A 1049 -14.43 -22.91 -24.85
CA GLU A 1049 -14.37 -22.13 -26.10
C GLU A 1049 -13.06 -21.32 -26.15
N PHE A 1050 -12.34 -21.37 -27.28
CA PHE A 1050 -11.04 -20.70 -27.43
C PHE A 1050 -11.18 -19.24 -27.89
N ILE A 1051 -10.90 -18.29 -27.00
CA ILE A 1051 -10.54 -16.90 -27.34
C ILE A 1051 -9.31 -16.51 -26.51
N LYS A 1052 -8.28 -15.95 -27.18
CA LYS A 1052 -6.97 -15.53 -26.64
C LYS A 1052 -6.96 -15.27 -25.12
N GLY A 1053 -6.41 -16.21 -24.35
CA GLY A 1053 -6.24 -16.14 -22.91
C GLY A 1053 -5.84 -17.52 -22.36
N ASN A 1054 -5.06 -17.54 -21.27
CA ASN A 1054 -4.50 -18.75 -20.64
C ASN A 1054 -5.58 -19.81 -20.35
N VAL A 1055 -5.31 -21.08 -20.69
CA VAL A 1055 -6.25 -22.21 -20.51
C VAL A 1055 -5.77 -23.14 -19.38
N ILE A 1056 -6.70 -23.54 -18.50
CA ILE A 1056 -6.51 -24.56 -17.46
C ILE A 1056 -6.69 -25.95 -18.12
N VAL A 1057 -5.68 -26.80 -17.98
CA VAL A 1057 -5.62 -28.14 -18.59
C VAL A 1057 -6.39 -29.17 -17.74
N ASN A 1058 -7.22 -30.01 -18.38
CA ASN A 1058 -8.05 -31.02 -17.70
C ASN A 1058 -7.21 -32.17 -17.08
N GLU A 1059 -7.79 -32.83 -16.07
CA GLU A 1059 -7.30 -33.91 -15.21
C GLU A 1059 -6.66 -35.10 -15.95
N ASP A 1060 -7.10 -35.38 -17.18
CA ASP A 1060 -6.62 -36.55 -17.94
C ASP A 1060 -5.28 -36.33 -18.65
N VAL A 1061 -4.96 -35.10 -19.04
CA VAL A 1061 -3.60 -34.73 -19.49
C VAL A 1061 -2.64 -34.78 -18.31
N TYR A 1062 -3.11 -34.38 -17.13
CA TYR A 1062 -2.36 -34.46 -15.88
C TYR A 1062 -2.07 -35.90 -15.48
N LYS A 1063 -3.05 -36.81 -15.58
CA LYS A 1063 -2.86 -38.26 -15.36
C LYS A 1063 -1.88 -38.87 -16.35
N PHE A 1064 -1.87 -38.42 -17.60
CA PHE A 1064 -0.92 -38.89 -18.60
C PHE A 1064 0.53 -38.42 -18.31
N ILE A 1065 0.71 -37.17 -17.86
CA ILE A 1065 2.01 -36.63 -17.43
C ILE A 1065 2.52 -37.33 -16.16
N GLU A 1066 1.64 -37.61 -15.19
CA GLU A 1066 1.97 -38.38 -13.98
C GLU A 1066 2.33 -39.84 -14.29
N PHE A 1067 1.63 -40.50 -15.22
CA PHE A 1067 1.98 -41.83 -15.69
C PHE A 1067 3.38 -41.86 -16.34
N TYR A 1068 3.77 -40.79 -17.03
CA TYR A 1068 5.09 -40.65 -17.64
C TYR A 1068 6.19 -40.33 -16.60
N LYS A 1069 5.91 -39.51 -15.58
CA LYS A 1069 6.80 -39.27 -14.42
C LYS A 1069 7.18 -40.58 -13.70
N GLN A 1070 6.21 -41.47 -13.54
CA GLN A 1070 6.44 -42.76 -12.87
C GLN A 1070 7.32 -43.72 -13.68
N THR A 1071 7.39 -43.56 -15.00
CA THR A 1071 8.08 -44.52 -15.89
C THR A 1071 9.48 -44.07 -16.36
N LYS A 1072 9.90 -42.83 -16.08
CA LYS A 1072 11.25 -42.27 -16.40
C LYS A 1072 11.73 -42.51 -17.85
N LEU A 1073 10.83 -42.58 -18.83
CA LEU A 1073 11.18 -42.81 -20.24
C LEU A 1073 11.50 -41.49 -20.95
N GLN A 1074 12.75 -41.27 -21.36
CA GLN A 1074 13.20 -40.04 -22.04
C GLN A 1074 12.82 -39.95 -23.54
N LYS A 1075 12.37 -41.04 -24.17
CA LYS A 1075 11.86 -41.05 -25.56
C LYS A 1075 10.98 -42.27 -25.78
N THR A 1076 9.82 -42.12 -26.43
CA THR A 1076 9.06 -43.28 -26.93
C THR A 1076 8.62 -43.09 -28.37
N ASN A 1077 8.60 -44.19 -29.13
CA ASN A 1077 7.97 -44.29 -30.45
C ASN A 1077 6.49 -44.71 -30.34
N LYS A 1078 5.88 -44.61 -29.14
CA LYS A 1078 4.47 -44.94 -28.98
C LYS A 1078 3.65 -43.86 -29.66
N LYS A 1079 2.92 -44.31 -30.67
CA LYS A 1079 1.97 -43.52 -31.44
C LYS A 1079 0.67 -43.42 -30.65
N ILE A 1080 0.26 -42.20 -30.30
CA ILE A 1080 -0.98 -41.95 -29.56
C ILE A 1080 -1.99 -41.34 -30.52
N GLN A 1081 -3.12 -42.01 -30.71
CA GLN A 1081 -4.18 -41.53 -31.59
C GLN A 1081 -5.12 -40.61 -30.81
N ILE A 1082 -5.31 -39.40 -31.32
CA ILE A 1082 -6.22 -38.41 -30.77
C ILE A 1082 -7.26 -38.04 -31.83
N ASN A 1083 -8.50 -37.80 -31.41
CA ASN A 1083 -9.55 -37.31 -32.29
C ASN A 1083 -9.50 -35.78 -32.29
N CYS A 1084 -9.43 -35.18 -33.48
CA CYS A 1084 -9.47 -33.74 -33.71
C CYS A 1084 -10.70 -33.43 -34.55
N PHE A 1085 -11.31 -32.27 -34.37
CA PHE A 1085 -12.46 -31.87 -35.17
C PHE A 1085 -12.10 -30.66 -36.03
N ASP A 1086 -12.56 -30.64 -37.27
CA ASP A 1086 -12.45 -29.43 -38.09
C ASP A 1086 -13.53 -28.41 -37.71
N LYS A 1087 -13.39 -27.21 -38.29
CA LYS A 1087 -14.30 -26.06 -38.13
C LYS A 1087 -15.76 -26.35 -38.49
N ASP A 1088 -16.06 -27.45 -39.17
CA ASP A 1088 -17.42 -27.90 -39.52
C ASP A 1088 -17.91 -29.06 -38.63
N GLY A 1089 -17.17 -29.42 -37.58
CA GLY A 1089 -17.54 -30.45 -36.61
C GLY A 1089 -17.29 -31.90 -37.09
N LYS A 1090 -16.50 -32.11 -38.14
CA LYS A 1090 -16.16 -33.47 -38.62
C LYS A 1090 -14.93 -34.03 -37.91
N VAL A 1091 -15.05 -35.26 -37.42
CA VAL A 1091 -13.95 -36.01 -36.77
C VAL A 1091 -12.85 -36.33 -37.78
N ARG A 1092 -11.62 -35.91 -37.50
CA ARG A 1092 -10.37 -36.38 -38.10
C ARG A 1092 -9.48 -37.04 -37.04
N LYS A 1093 -8.74 -38.09 -37.41
CA LYS A 1093 -7.88 -38.83 -36.48
C LYS A 1093 -6.44 -38.37 -36.67
N ALA A 1094 -5.81 -37.80 -35.64
CA ALA A 1094 -4.40 -37.43 -35.67
C ALA A 1094 -3.55 -38.38 -34.80
N LEU A 1095 -2.26 -38.51 -35.13
CA LEU A 1095 -1.36 -39.45 -34.46
C LEU A 1095 -0.15 -38.72 -33.88
N LEU A 1096 -0.08 -38.60 -32.56
CA LEU A 1096 1.09 -38.07 -31.86
C LEU A 1096 2.28 -39.03 -32.04
N SER A 1097 3.41 -38.51 -32.55
CA SER A 1097 4.64 -39.29 -32.68
C SER A 1097 5.86 -38.46 -32.30
N HIS A 1098 6.73 -39.03 -31.46
CA HIS A 1098 7.97 -38.44 -30.94
C HIS A 1098 7.75 -37.36 -29.87
N ILE A 1099 7.52 -37.83 -28.64
CA ILE A 1099 7.47 -37.02 -27.42
C ILE A 1099 8.86 -37.06 -26.76
N VAL A 1100 9.44 -35.89 -26.46
CA VAL A 1100 10.75 -35.74 -25.83
C VAL A 1100 10.59 -34.94 -24.55
N LEU A 1101 10.78 -35.60 -23.41
CA LEU A 1101 10.84 -34.93 -22.13
C LEU A 1101 12.21 -34.28 -21.96
N TYR A 1102 12.21 -33.00 -21.59
CA TYR A 1102 13.44 -32.31 -21.25
C TYR A 1102 13.35 -31.74 -19.83
N THR A 1103 14.40 -31.92 -19.05
CA THR A 1103 14.55 -31.34 -17.71
C THR A 1103 15.80 -30.47 -17.72
N PRO A 1104 15.68 -29.15 -17.90
CA PRO A 1104 16.72 -28.22 -17.50
C PRO A 1104 16.74 -28.12 -15.98
N THR A 1105 17.94 -27.99 -15.44
CA THR A 1105 18.33 -27.74 -14.05
C THR A 1105 17.25 -27.17 -13.11
N GLU A 1106 17.18 -27.74 -11.90
CA GLU A 1106 16.43 -27.49 -10.64
C GLU A 1106 15.21 -26.53 -10.53
N LYS A 1107 14.87 -25.70 -11.52
CA LYS A 1107 13.81 -24.68 -11.44
C LYS A 1107 12.87 -24.58 -12.64
N ASN A 1108 12.89 -25.48 -13.63
CA ASN A 1108 11.87 -25.47 -14.71
C ASN A 1108 11.64 -26.86 -15.31
N ASN A 1109 10.62 -27.60 -14.85
CA ASN A 1109 10.22 -28.84 -15.54
C ASN A 1109 9.30 -28.51 -16.73
N GLY A 1110 9.53 -29.13 -17.90
CA GLY A 1110 8.67 -28.96 -19.09
C GLY A 1110 8.64 -30.20 -20.00
N VAL A 1111 7.64 -30.29 -20.87
CA VAL A 1111 7.46 -31.38 -21.86
C VAL A 1111 7.43 -30.80 -23.26
N ILE A 1112 8.20 -31.35 -24.21
CA ILE A 1112 8.16 -30.96 -25.63
C ILE A 1112 7.78 -32.18 -26.48
N GLY A 1113 6.75 -32.05 -27.32
CA GLY A 1113 6.32 -33.11 -28.23
C GLY A 1113 6.13 -32.61 -29.66
N LEU A 1114 6.41 -33.48 -30.64
CA LEU A 1114 6.10 -33.23 -32.05
C LEU A 1114 4.77 -33.92 -32.43
N LEU A 1115 3.91 -33.19 -33.15
CA LEU A 1115 2.64 -33.69 -33.68
C LEU A 1115 2.79 -33.90 -35.20
N ASN A 1116 2.61 -35.13 -35.67
CA ASN A 1116 2.57 -35.46 -37.10
C ASN A 1116 1.14 -35.79 -37.50
N TYR A 1117 0.62 -35.10 -38.51
CA TYR A 1117 -0.68 -35.45 -39.10
C TYR A 1117 -0.56 -36.76 -39.88
N ILE A 1118 -1.55 -37.64 -39.74
CA ILE A 1118 -1.75 -38.78 -40.64
C ILE A 1118 -3.13 -38.56 -41.27
N ASP A 1119 -3.12 -38.11 -42.53
CA ASP A 1119 -4.25 -37.89 -43.47
C ASP A 1119 -5.62 -37.44 -42.93
#